data_AF-A0A7J2PYV5-F1
#
_entry.id   AF-A0A7J2PYV5-F1
#
_cell.length_a   1.000
_cell.length_b   1.000
_cell.length_c   1.000
_cell.angle_alpha   90.00
_cell.angle_beta   90.00
_cell.angle_gamma   90.00
#
_symmetry.space_group_name_H-M   'P 1'
#
loop_
_entity.id
_entity.type
_entity.pdbx_description
1 polymer ?
#
loop_
_entity_poly.entity_id
_entity_poly.type
_entity_poly.pdbx_seq_one_letter_code
_entity_poly.pdbx_strand_id
1 'polypeptide(L)'
;MVSGLEEKGEFLTNFQKRIIIARKLLFASNHKWAAKLFKNITMEIEKNEWLDLQKKHQLIMIISNSWWIYLNSLRKQESGKVKIDLIKYIDAYKRFFSFLAKLDNFYLFQNFGTALLKQFIKMEDLSHEGITLFINSFSAKLQEREEYQKLIELQILLMFLRKSVAPSEYFHLSMNVLSKTVKKLEPSKRTLFLYMILEQVCIRYQLLEDSSEFIRIINKILINRLPQELKNEFSNISRISINERSFTTILVDLEDLINYLNDVGEYSWIIIIIRNIFSKMQAFGSLAEAVTYIQKFIDFSIKRNRFEIAFEIYDFLEDIFILQSDLSYDRVLIELWVEACKNFVDMKEKRYLLQSLEKLNTHLKTPQTSADVFHYFYTSNILWQFKSMFFSLEKRDFWRMMFYRALFEEQNYKIAPKIINFLDQDFSRLLTDLTSLSNEAEMLKKQIYSFNDDEETFLLAQKSFAIKFMIIKIDSKGQISYRMISTKNQIIEGIVNNEYWNDTQILEIYNELFYESEKRKYDFTLNEFGELLFLFLPKIIRNFFKSFKIESLSLIPQVYFILDNMTIPFDLIYDNNFFLLKYSSGFKTGEITLGGITFEQYLPNEPPSELLEKKYNVLIIDTLNSTSPIKWNEKLKQKDLIYPFPTGANELNNLINFFNNRDEVDQITTLLGPNSTREKISTHLSQDFYHIIAFVGNIFYSKWSPKDSYLIANDNEIITFREINKLITQVGSKVHPFLFFNTQTFDTVGNKFKNVLRSFGEIVEIFDQNKVTGVMTRSYPLFNEETKNIISNFFLNLFSNKSQGVSILQARQQCISKRLEDLAEKGNIKIDLRSILAVSSYILFGQPWKNLKP
;
A
#
# COMPACT_ATOMS: atom_id res chain seq x y z
N MET A 1 19.73 11.29 0.99
CA MET A 1 18.77 10.16 0.96
C MET A 1 19.35 8.87 0.37
N VAL A 2 20.60 8.86 -0.13
CA VAL A 2 21.21 7.67 -0.75
C VAL A 2 21.68 6.63 0.28
N SER A 3 22.19 7.06 1.45
CA SER A 3 22.79 6.15 2.45
C SER A 3 21.82 5.11 3.03
N GLY A 4 20.57 5.49 3.33
CA GLY A 4 19.58 4.57 3.92
C GLY A 4 18.98 3.55 2.93
N LEU A 5 19.10 3.78 1.62
CA LEU A 5 18.70 2.81 0.59
C LEU A 5 19.83 1.82 0.29
N GLU A 6 21.07 2.29 0.29
CA GLU A 6 22.27 1.46 0.15
C GLU A 6 22.42 0.47 1.30
N GLU A 7 22.25 0.91 2.56
CA GLU A 7 22.29 0.04 3.75
C GLU A 7 21.22 -1.07 3.71
N LYS A 8 20.00 -0.75 3.26
CA LYS A 8 18.92 -1.72 3.10
C LYS A 8 19.20 -2.72 1.98
N GLY A 9 19.75 -2.24 0.85
CA GLY A 9 20.15 -3.08 -0.28
C GLY A 9 21.28 -4.03 0.10
N GLU A 10 22.25 -3.56 0.87
CA GLU A 10 23.38 -4.36 1.36
C GLU A 10 22.90 -5.46 2.31
N PHE A 11 21.98 -5.15 3.24
CA PHE A 11 21.38 -6.13 4.14
C PHE A 11 20.71 -7.28 3.36
N LEU A 12 19.85 -6.96 2.38
CA LEU A 12 19.15 -7.97 1.58
C LEU A 12 20.10 -8.81 0.72
N THR A 13 21.14 -8.17 0.16
CA THR A 13 22.18 -8.86 -0.63
C THR A 13 22.98 -9.83 0.24
N ASN A 14 23.35 -9.41 1.45
CA ASN A 14 24.05 -10.25 2.42
C ASN A 14 23.15 -11.43 2.87
N PHE A 15 21.88 -11.14 3.18
CA PHE A 15 20.89 -12.17 3.49
C PHE A 15 20.82 -13.24 2.40
N GLN A 16 20.63 -12.86 1.13
CA GLN A 16 20.55 -13.80 0.01
C GLN A 16 21.82 -14.66 -0.12
N LYS A 17 23.00 -14.04 -0.06
CA LYS A 17 24.29 -14.77 -0.11
C LYS A 17 24.37 -15.82 0.99
N ARG A 18 24.00 -15.46 2.23
CA ARG A 18 24.05 -16.37 3.37
C ARG A 18 23.00 -17.48 3.30
N ILE A 19 21.80 -17.21 2.76
CA ILE A 19 20.80 -18.26 2.49
C ILE A 19 21.32 -19.27 1.48
N ILE A 20 21.97 -18.83 0.40
CA ILE A 20 22.56 -19.73 -0.59
C ILE A 20 23.64 -20.62 0.06
N ILE A 21 24.52 -20.03 0.88
CA ILE A 21 25.53 -20.78 1.63
C ILE A 21 24.88 -21.80 2.56
N ALA A 22 23.84 -21.40 3.30
CA ALA A 22 23.13 -22.29 4.21
C ALA A 22 22.47 -23.46 3.49
N ARG A 23 21.85 -23.23 2.32
CA ARG A 23 21.31 -24.30 1.46
C ARG A 23 22.40 -25.24 0.97
N LYS A 24 23.55 -24.72 0.52
CA LYS A 24 24.71 -25.57 0.14
C LYS A 24 25.17 -26.45 1.30
N LEU A 25 25.21 -25.90 2.52
CA LEU A 25 25.54 -26.66 3.72
C LEU A 25 24.52 -27.76 4.03
N LEU A 26 23.21 -27.48 3.87
CA LEU A 26 22.16 -28.50 4.01
C LEU A 26 22.36 -29.64 3.02
N PHE A 27 22.50 -29.35 1.74
CA PHE A 27 22.69 -30.38 0.70
C PHE A 27 24.03 -31.13 0.81
N ALA A 28 25.05 -30.51 1.41
CA ALA A 28 26.30 -31.18 1.81
C ALA A 28 26.17 -32.02 3.10
N SER A 29 24.95 -32.19 3.65
CA SER A 29 24.66 -32.89 4.91
C SER A 29 25.33 -32.28 6.15
N ASN A 30 25.72 -31.00 6.09
CA ASN A 30 26.34 -30.28 7.20
C ASN A 30 25.31 -29.47 8.01
N HIS A 31 24.37 -30.19 8.63
CA HIS A 31 23.22 -29.58 9.28
C HIS A 31 23.60 -28.70 10.48
N LYS A 32 24.70 -29.00 11.18
CA LYS A 32 25.19 -28.20 12.32
C LYS A 32 25.53 -26.77 11.90
N TRP A 33 26.32 -26.63 10.85
CA TRP A 33 26.73 -25.31 10.35
C TRP A 33 25.58 -24.59 9.65
N ALA A 34 24.73 -25.31 8.90
CA ALA A 34 23.51 -24.73 8.34
C ALA A 34 22.60 -24.16 9.43
N ALA A 35 22.32 -24.93 10.50
CA ALA A 35 21.49 -24.47 11.62
C ALA A 35 22.08 -23.26 12.35
N LYS A 36 23.41 -23.23 12.57
CA LYS A 36 24.09 -22.08 13.16
C LYS A 36 23.94 -20.83 12.28
N LEU A 37 24.12 -20.98 10.97
CA LEU A 37 24.00 -19.88 10.02
C LEU A 37 22.56 -19.35 9.96
N PHE A 38 21.57 -20.23 9.87
CA PHE A 38 20.15 -19.83 9.92
C PHE A 38 19.80 -19.11 11.22
N LYS A 39 20.23 -19.63 12.38
CA LYS A 39 20.02 -18.95 13.67
C LYS A 39 20.58 -17.53 13.66
N ASN A 40 21.80 -17.35 13.15
CA ASN A 40 22.43 -16.03 13.07
C ASN A 40 21.64 -15.08 12.16
N ILE A 41 21.20 -15.56 11.00
CA ILE A 41 20.37 -14.77 10.08
C ILE A 41 19.05 -14.36 10.76
N THR A 42 18.38 -15.28 11.46
CA THR A 42 17.12 -14.99 12.16
C THR A 42 17.30 -13.94 13.25
N MET A 43 18.35 -14.04 14.07
CA MET A 43 18.62 -13.02 15.11
C MET A 43 18.89 -11.63 14.50
N GLU A 44 19.53 -11.56 13.35
CA GLU A 44 19.75 -10.29 12.63
C GLU A 44 18.44 -9.71 12.09
N ILE A 45 17.52 -10.56 11.60
CA ILE A 45 16.18 -10.14 11.17
C ILE A 45 15.38 -9.58 12.35
N GLU A 46 15.37 -10.29 13.47
CA GLU A 46 14.58 -9.91 14.65
C GLU A 46 15.05 -8.58 15.27
N LYS A 47 16.37 -8.41 15.41
CA LYS A 47 16.99 -7.20 15.98
C LYS A 47 16.86 -5.94 15.13
N ASN A 48 16.50 -6.10 13.86
CA ASN A 48 16.48 -4.99 12.94
C ASN A 48 15.18 -4.20 13.08
N GLU A 49 15.28 -2.95 13.51
CA GLU A 49 14.14 -2.06 13.78
C GLU A 49 13.48 -1.51 12.51
N TRP A 50 14.20 -1.42 11.39
CA TRP A 50 13.62 -0.90 10.15
C TRP A 50 12.79 -1.93 9.38
N LEU A 51 12.94 -3.22 9.69
CA LEU A 51 12.11 -4.27 9.12
C LEU A 51 10.73 -4.24 9.79
N ASP A 52 9.69 -4.01 9.01
CA ASP A 52 8.31 -4.19 9.46
C ASP A 52 8.01 -5.68 9.73
N LEU A 53 6.89 -5.95 10.42
CA LEU A 53 6.48 -7.31 10.79
C LEU A 53 6.39 -8.24 9.57
N GLN A 54 5.87 -7.72 8.46
CA GLN A 54 5.73 -8.44 7.19
C GLN A 54 7.09 -8.85 6.63
N LYS A 55 8.06 -7.94 6.57
CA LYS A 55 9.38 -8.21 6.02
C LYS A 55 10.16 -9.18 6.91
N LYS A 56 10.05 -9.05 8.24
CA LYS A 56 10.64 -10.03 9.16
C LYS A 56 10.09 -11.44 8.89
N HIS A 57 8.77 -11.56 8.80
CA HIS A 57 8.11 -12.82 8.54
C HIS A 57 8.48 -13.42 7.17
N GLN A 58 8.49 -12.63 6.09
CA GLN A 58 8.93 -13.09 4.76
C GLN A 58 10.35 -13.68 4.78
N LEU A 59 11.29 -13.01 5.45
CA LEU A 59 12.68 -13.49 5.54
C LEU A 59 12.80 -14.78 6.37
N ILE A 60 12.00 -14.90 7.44
CA ILE A 60 11.91 -16.13 8.24
C ILE A 60 11.31 -17.27 7.41
N MET A 61 10.29 -17.02 6.60
CA MET A 61 9.69 -18.01 5.70
C MET A 61 10.69 -18.59 4.70
N ILE A 62 11.59 -17.76 4.15
CA ILE A 62 12.66 -18.22 3.25
C ILE A 62 13.57 -19.23 3.98
N ILE A 63 13.87 -19.01 5.25
CA ILE A 63 14.66 -19.92 6.08
C ILE A 63 13.89 -21.23 6.32
N SER A 64 12.63 -21.14 6.75
CA SER A 64 11.77 -22.32 6.98
C SER A 64 11.61 -23.18 5.73
N ASN A 65 11.34 -22.56 4.59
CA ASN A 65 11.21 -23.26 3.31
C ASN A 65 12.52 -23.91 2.86
N SER A 66 13.68 -23.32 3.19
CA SER A 66 14.98 -23.92 2.87
C SER A 66 15.19 -25.25 3.61
N TRP A 67 14.76 -25.33 4.87
CA TRP A 67 14.74 -26.60 5.61
C TRP A 67 13.74 -27.59 5.03
N TRP A 68 12.52 -27.13 4.73
CA TRP A 68 11.45 -27.99 4.22
C TRP A 68 11.82 -28.66 2.89
N ILE A 69 12.35 -27.88 1.93
CA ILE A 69 12.83 -28.38 0.63
C ILE A 69 13.90 -29.47 0.85
N TYR A 70 14.85 -29.21 1.76
CA TYR A 70 15.90 -30.17 2.05
C TYR A 70 15.36 -31.46 2.66
N LEU A 71 14.46 -31.38 3.65
CA LEU A 71 13.83 -32.56 4.27
C LEU A 71 13.08 -33.41 3.24
N ASN A 72 12.35 -32.78 2.32
CA ASN A 72 11.68 -33.49 1.24
C ASN A 72 12.66 -34.15 0.26
N SER A 73 13.79 -33.49 -0.02
CA SER A 73 14.83 -34.05 -0.92
C SER A 73 15.52 -35.31 -0.37
N LEU A 74 15.50 -35.51 0.96
CA LEU A 74 16.06 -36.71 1.59
C LEU A 74 15.20 -37.97 1.37
N ARG A 75 14.00 -37.81 0.79
CA ARG A 75 13.10 -38.91 0.44
C ARG A 75 13.25 -39.23 -1.04
N LYS A 76 13.83 -40.39 -1.37
CA LYS A 76 13.88 -40.88 -2.75
C LYS A 76 12.79 -41.93 -2.95
N GLN A 77 11.91 -41.72 -3.93
CA GLN A 77 11.00 -42.76 -4.40
C GLN A 77 11.74 -43.61 -5.45
N GLU A 78 12.03 -44.87 -5.12
CA GLU A 78 12.48 -45.87 -6.08
C GLU A 78 11.51 -47.06 -6.01
N SER A 79 10.89 -47.43 -7.14
CA SER A 79 10.09 -48.67 -7.26
C SER A 79 9.02 -48.86 -6.17
N GLY A 80 8.22 -47.81 -5.89
CA GLY A 80 7.12 -47.87 -4.92
C GLY A 80 7.52 -47.94 -3.45
N LYS A 81 8.82 -47.95 -3.12
CA LYS A 81 9.35 -47.87 -1.75
C LYS A 81 10.11 -46.57 -1.56
N VAL A 82 9.80 -45.84 -0.50
CA VAL A 82 10.50 -44.60 -0.15
C VAL A 82 11.80 -44.98 0.57
N LYS A 83 12.94 -44.77 -0.07
CA LYS A 83 14.26 -44.98 0.54
C LYS A 83 14.68 -43.67 1.22
N ILE A 84 14.86 -43.72 2.54
CA ILE A 84 15.21 -42.55 3.37
C ILE A 84 16.52 -42.84 4.09
N ASP A 85 17.46 -41.90 4.04
CA ASP A 85 18.61 -41.90 4.95
C ASP A 85 18.13 -41.42 6.33
N LEU A 86 17.70 -42.38 7.17
CA LEU A 86 17.06 -42.12 8.46
C LEU A 86 17.95 -41.28 9.40
N ILE A 87 19.27 -41.47 9.36
CA ILE A 87 20.20 -40.74 10.24
C ILE A 87 20.21 -39.25 9.86
N LYS A 88 20.39 -38.96 8.56
CA LYS A 88 20.38 -37.56 8.08
C LYS A 88 19.02 -36.92 8.26
N TYR A 89 17.96 -37.68 7.98
CA TYR A 89 16.59 -37.21 8.10
C TYR A 89 16.24 -36.83 9.54
N ILE A 90 16.59 -37.66 10.52
CA ILE A 90 16.36 -37.37 11.95
C ILE A 90 17.20 -36.17 12.44
N ASP A 91 18.48 -36.07 12.08
CA ASP A 91 19.31 -34.92 12.51
C ASP A 91 18.85 -33.59 11.88
N ALA A 92 18.50 -33.61 10.58
CA ALA A 92 17.93 -32.44 9.90
C ALA A 92 16.61 -32.02 10.54
N TYR A 93 15.74 -32.99 10.81
CA TYR A 93 14.46 -32.79 11.47
C TYR A 93 14.61 -32.13 12.84
N LYS A 94 15.45 -32.72 13.71
CA LYS A 94 15.70 -32.23 15.07
C LYS A 94 16.13 -30.77 15.07
N ARG A 95 16.97 -30.38 14.11
CA ARG A 95 17.48 -29.01 13.98
C ARG A 95 16.43 -28.06 13.42
N PHE A 96 15.65 -28.50 12.42
CA PHE A 96 14.55 -27.70 11.89
C PHE A 96 13.49 -27.43 12.96
N PHE A 97 13.09 -28.46 13.70
CA PHE A 97 12.11 -28.31 14.77
C PHE A 97 12.63 -27.42 15.91
N SER A 98 13.91 -27.56 16.27
CA SER A 98 14.55 -26.64 17.23
C SER A 98 14.62 -25.20 16.73
N PHE A 99 14.71 -24.99 15.42
CA PHE A 99 14.65 -23.66 14.80
C PHE A 99 13.22 -23.10 14.88
N LEU A 100 12.21 -23.86 14.44
CA LEU A 100 10.81 -23.44 14.47
C LEU A 100 10.34 -23.12 15.90
N ALA A 101 10.74 -23.91 16.89
CA ALA A 101 10.38 -23.71 18.30
C ALA A 101 10.92 -22.40 18.91
N LYS A 102 11.90 -21.75 18.26
CA LYS A 102 12.50 -20.49 18.69
C LYS A 102 11.91 -19.28 17.97
N LEU A 103 11.07 -19.48 16.96
CA LEU A 103 10.42 -18.39 16.24
C LEU A 103 9.27 -17.81 17.08
N ASP A 104 9.08 -16.49 16.97
CA ASP A 104 7.88 -15.82 17.48
C ASP A 104 6.62 -16.25 16.73
N ASN A 105 6.75 -16.59 15.44
CA ASN A 105 5.63 -17.06 14.64
C ASN A 105 5.29 -18.53 14.94
N PHE A 106 4.36 -18.71 15.87
CA PHE A 106 3.90 -20.01 16.33
C PHE A 106 3.09 -20.81 15.29
N TYR A 107 2.42 -20.13 14.36
CA TYR A 107 1.64 -20.77 13.30
C TYR A 107 2.51 -21.65 12.40
N LEU A 108 3.73 -21.20 12.05
CA LEU A 108 4.68 -22.01 11.28
C LEU A 108 5.09 -23.28 12.02
N PHE A 109 5.30 -23.18 13.32
CA PHE A 109 5.64 -24.34 14.15
C PHE A 109 4.50 -25.37 14.15
N GLN A 110 3.26 -24.94 14.35
CA GLN A 110 2.10 -25.84 14.33
C GLN A 110 1.91 -26.51 12.97
N ASN A 111 2.02 -25.75 11.86
CA ASN A 111 1.81 -26.27 10.51
C ASN A 111 2.85 -27.33 10.13
N PHE A 112 4.14 -26.97 10.23
CA PHE A 112 5.21 -27.92 9.90
C PHE A 112 5.22 -29.11 10.88
N GLY A 113 4.98 -28.88 12.18
CA GLY A 113 4.91 -29.94 13.18
C GLY A 113 3.78 -30.93 12.89
N THR A 114 2.59 -30.45 12.52
CA THR A 114 1.44 -31.30 12.21
C THR A 114 1.65 -32.07 10.91
N ALA A 115 2.18 -31.43 9.86
CA ALA A 115 2.48 -32.09 8.59
C ALA A 115 3.49 -33.24 8.78
N LEU A 116 4.52 -33.01 9.59
CA LEU A 116 5.54 -34.02 9.90
C LEU A 116 4.97 -35.17 10.75
N LEU A 117 4.13 -34.87 11.74
CA LEU A 117 3.47 -35.89 12.54
C LEU A 117 2.59 -36.81 11.68
N LYS A 118 1.78 -36.24 10.78
CA LYS A 118 0.95 -37.01 9.83
C LYS A 118 1.81 -37.95 8.97
N GLN A 119 3.02 -37.52 8.60
CA GLN A 119 3.96 -38.37 7.87
C GLN A 119 4.52 -39.50 8.76
N PHE A 120 4.97 -39.18 9.96
CA PHE A 120 5.57 -40.15 10.88
C PHE A 120 4.63 -41.29 11.27
N ILE A 121 3.34 -41.00 11.45
CA ILE A 121 2.33 -42.02 11.77
C ILE A 121 2.21 -43.07 10.65
N LYS A 122 2.52 -42.70 9.40
CA LYS A 122 2.43 -43.59 8.22
C LYS A 122 3.74 -44.35 7.94
N MET A 123 4.81 -44.13 8.71
CA MET A 123 6.11 -44.77 8.49
C MET A 123 6.27 -46.02 9.35
N GLU A 124 6.54 -47.17 8.72
CA GLU A 124 6.74 -48.45 9.43
C GLU A 124 8.05 -48.49 10.24
N ASP A 125 9.06 -47.70 9.85
CA ASP A 125 10.41 -47.72 10.44
C ASP A 125 10.54 -46.93 11.76
N LEU A 126 9.51 -46.18 12.17
CA LEU A 126 9.56 -45.37 13.39
C LEU A 126 9.03 -46.14 14.60
N SER A 127 9.88 -46.27 15.64
CA SER A 127 9.47 -46.92 16.89
C SER A 127 8.40 -46.11 17.64
N HIS A 128 7.54 -46.81 18.38
CA HIS A 128 6.56 -46.18 19.26
C HIS A 128 7.22 -45.22 20.28
N GLU A 129 8.42 -45.53 20.74
CA GLU A 129 9.20 -44.67 21.63
C GLU A 129 9.65 -43.38 20.93
N GLY A 130 10.12 -43.47 19.68
CA GLY A 130 10.49 -42.31 18.88
C GLY A 130 9.31 -41.37 18.61
N ILE A 131 8.15 -41.92 18.25
CA ILE A 131 6.91 -41.13 18.08
C ILE A 131 6.46 -40.50 19.41
N THR A 132 6.61 -41.23 20.52
CA THR A 132 6.29 -40.70 21.87
C THR A 132 7.15 -39.50 22.22
N LEU A 133 8.47 -39.59 22.02
CA LEU A 133 9.40 -38.49 22.27
C LEU A 133 9.09 -37.28 21.40
N PHE A 134 8.73 -37.53 20.14
CA PHE A 134 8.35 -36.47 19.21
C PHE A 134 7.07 -35.75 19.65
N ILE A 135 5.99 -36.50 19.93
CA ILE A 135 4.72 -35.92 20.40
C ILE A 135 4.94 -35.13 21.70
N ASN A 136 5.69 -35.67 22.67
CA ASN A 136 5.96 -34.96 23.92
C ASN A 136 6.80 -33.69 23.72
N SER A 137 7.76 -33.70 22.79
CA SER A 137 8.53 -32.49 22.43
C SER A 137 7.64 -31.42 21.79
N PHE A 138 6.65 -31.83 20.99
CA PHE A 138 5.64 -30.94 20.44
C PHE A 138 4.72 -30.41 21.55
N SER A 139 4.24 -31.28 22.44
CA SER A 139 3.39 -30.93 23.59
C SER A 139 4.06 -29.93 24.54
N ALA A 140 5.36 -30.04 24.78
CA ALA A 140 6.11 -29.07 25.58
C ALA A 140 5.94 -27.64 25.05
N LYS A 141 6.05 -27.47 23.73
CA LYS A 141 5.92 -26.15 23.11
C LYS A 141 4.49 -25.64 23.07
N LEU A 142 3.51 -26.54 22.93
CA LEU A 142 2.08 -26.19 23.02
C LEU A 142 1.72 -25.74 24.43
N GLN A 143 2.29 -26.37 25.47
CA GLN A 143 2.12 -25.94 26.86
C GLN A 143 2.69 -24.53 27.10
N GLU A 144 3.90 -24.23 26.61
CA GLU A 144 4.51 -22.90 26.72
C GLU A 144 3.64 -21.78 26.09
N ARG A 145 2.82 -22.13 25.10
CA ARG A 145 1.94 -21.21 24.37
C ARG A 145 0.47 -21.31 24.79
N GLU A 146 0.16 -22.11 25.82
CA GLU A 146 -1.20 -22.33 26.33
C GLU A 146 -2.20 -22.90 25.30
N GLU A 147 -1.69 -23.67 24.34
CA GLU A 147 -2.45 -24.22 23.21
C GLU A 147 -3.01 -25.60 23.55
N TYR A 148 -3.89 -25.62 24.55
CA TYR A 148 -4.32 -26.84 25.23
C TYR A 148 -5.18 -27.76 24.37
N GLN A 149 -5.98 -27.22 23.44
CA GLN A 149 -6.80 -28.02 22.54
C GLN A 149 -5.93 -28.97 21.71
N LYS A 150 -4.89 -28.44 21.06
CA LYS A 150 -3.95 -29.23 20.26
C LYS A 150 -3.14 -30.19 21.12
N LEU A 151 -2.76 -29.77 22.32
CA LEU A 151 -2.07 -30.61 23.30
C LEU A 151 -2.92 -31.83 23.67
N ILE A 152 -4.22 -31.65 23.93
CA ILE A 152 -5.17 -32.73 24.24
C ILE A 152 -5.31 -33.69 23.04
N GLU A 153 -5.48 -33.18 21.82
CA GLU A 153 -5.53 -34.00 20.60
C GLU A 153 -4.28 -34.90 20.47
N LEU A 154 -3.09 -34.33 20.69
CA LEU A 154 -1.83 -35.06 20.60
C LEU A 154 -1.68 -36.16 21.64
N GLN A 155 -2.14 -35.91 22.88
CA GLN A 155 -2.07 -36.92 23.94
C GLN A 155 -3.07 -38.05 23.70
N ILE A 156 -4.27 -37.76 23.17
CA ILE A 156 -5.24 -38.79 22.75
C ILE A 156 -4.66 -39.64 21.61
N LEU A 157 -4.08 -38.98 20.59
CA LEU A 157 -3.39 -39.67 19.49
C LEU A 157 -2.28 -40.59 20.01
N LEU A 158 -1.44 -40.11 20.93
CA LEU A 158 -0.35 -40.89 21.51
C LEU A 158 -0.86 -42.17 22.20
N MET A 159 -1.96 -42.07 22.93
CA MET A 159 -2.56 -43.21 23.63
C MET A 159 -3.13 -44.25 22.66
N PHE A 160 -3.73 -43.79 21.56
CA PHE A 160 -4.16 -44.68 20.48
C PHE A 160 -2.97 -45.42 19.86
N LEU A 161 -1.92 -44.70 19.47
CA LEU A 161 -0.72 -45.28 18.84
C LEU A 161 0.00 -46.28 19.75
N ARG A 162 0.02 -46.02 21.08
CA ARG A 162 0.62 -46.93 22.07
C ARG A 162 -0.30 -48.06 22.51
N LYS A 163 -1.58 -48.04 22.12
CA LYS A 163 -2.64 -48.96 22.59
C LYS A 163 -2.76 -49.04 24.12
N SER A 164 -2.25 -48.03 24.83
CA SER A 164 -2.13 -48.01 26.28
C SER A 164 -1.96 -46.58 26.78
N VAL A 165 -2.32 -46.36 28.05
CA VAL A 165 -2.15 -45.06 28.69
C VAL A 165 -0.68 -44.83 29.03
N ALA A 166 -0.14 -43.74 28.52
CA ALA A 166 1.18 -43.23 28.87
C ALA A 166 1.03 -42.04 29.84
N PRO A 167 1.08 -42.27 31.17
CA PRO A 167 0.97 -41.18 32.13
C PRO A 167 2.21 -40.28 32.03
N SER A 168 2.03 -39.15 31.36
CA SER A 168 3.01 -38.06 31.25
C SER A 168 2.46 -36.83 31.95
N GLU A 169 3.34 -35.88 32.31
CA GLU A 169 2.92 -34.57 32.82
C GLU A 169 1.95 -33.89 31.85
N TYR A 170 2.21 -33.99 30.54
CA TYR A 170 1.34 -33.46 29.49
C TYR A 170 -0.04 -34.12 29.47
N PHE A 171 -0.12 -35.44 29.68
CA PHE A 171 -1.41 -36.14 29.79
C PHE A 171 -2.19 -35.68 31.02
N HIS A 172 -1.54 -35.57 32.18
CA HIS A 172 -2.20 -35.07 33.39
C HIS A 172 -2.70 -33.63 33.24
N LEU A 173 -1.88 -32.76 32.62
CA LEU A 173 -2.27 -31.40 32.27
C LEU A 173 -3.46 -31.39 31.30
N SER A 174 -3.42 -32.20 30.25
CA SER A 174 -4.50 -32.37 29.27
C SER A 174 -5.83 -32.67 29.94
N MET A 175 -5.84 -33.69 30.82
CA MET A 175 -7.07 -34.13 31.48
C MET A 175 -7.56 -33.12 32.51
N ASN A 176 -6.67 -32.38 33.17
CA ASN A 176 -7.05 -31.30 34.08
C ASN A 176 -7.73 -30.15 33.32
N VAL A 177 -7.14 -29.70 32.21
CA VAL A 177 -7.73 -28.66 31.36
C VAL A 177 -9.08 -29.13 30.81
N LEU A 178 -9.14 -30.36 30.29
CA LEU A 178 -10.39 -30.93 29.79
C LEU A 178 -11.48 -31.01 30.87
N SER A 179 -11.14 -31.42 32.10
CA SER A 179 -12.10 -31.44 33.22
C SER A 179 -12.62 -30.03 33.54
N LYS A 180 -11.74 -29.02 33.56
CA LYS A 180 -12.14 -27.62 33.78
C LYS A 180 -13.09 -27.11 32.70
N THR A 181 -12.80 -27.37 31.43
CA THR A 181 -13.68 -27.01 30.31
C THR A 181 -15.04 -27.72 30.44
N VAL A 182 -15.05 -29.04 30.67
CA VAL A 182 -16.30 -29.82 30.83
C VAL A 182 -17.17 -29.30 31.98
N LYS A 183 -16.57 -28.82 33.07
CA LYS A 183 -17.30 -28.23 34.21
C LYS A 183 -18.03 -26.93 33.87
N LYS A 184 -17.53 -26.16 32.90
CA LYS A 184 -18.21 -24.97 32.39
C LYS A 184 -19.41 -25.30 31.50
N LEU A 185 -19.50 -26.55 31.02
CA LEU A 185 -20.59 -27.00 30.17
C LEU A 185 -21.78 -27.50 30.98
N GLU A 186 -22.97 -27.21 30.48
CA GLU A 186 -24.23 -27.79 30.94
C GLU A 186 -24.17 -29.33 30.85
N PRO A 187 -24.64 -30.07 31.89
CA PRO A 187 -24.54 -31.53 31.93
C PRO A 187 -25.06 -32.25 30.66
N SER A 188 -26.16 -31.76 30.07
CA SER A 188 -26.75 -32.29 28.85
C SER A 188 -25.82 -32.26 27.63
N LYS A 189 -24.88 -31.31 27.58
CA LYS A 189 -23.99 -31.05 26.44
C LYS A 189 -22.61 -31.71 26.54
N ARG A 190 -22.21 -32.16 27.75
CA ARG A 190 -20.85 -32.65 28.04
C ARG A 190 -20.45 -33.89 27.26
N THR A 191 -21.34 -34.89 27.20
CA THR A 191 -21.03 -36.17 26.55
C THR A 191 -20.86 -35.97 25.05
N LEU A 192 -21.71 -35.15 24.41
CA LEU A 192 -21.63 -34.82 22.99
C LEU A 192 -20.33 -34.05 22.67
N PHE A 193 -19.99 -33.06 23.50
CA PHE A 193 -18.73 -32.32 23.38
C PHE A 193 -17.49 -33.24 23.41
N LEU A 194 -17.42 -34.15 24.38
CA LEU A 194 -16.32 -35.11 24.50
C LEU A 194 -16.25 -36.08 23.32
N TYR A 195 -17.40 -36.52 22.82
CA TYR A 195 -17.47 -37.36 21.62
C TYR A 195 -16.85 -36.64 20.41
N MET A 196 -17.19 -35.36 20.19
CA MET A 196 -16.64 -34.56 19.08
C MET A 196 -15.12 -34.38 19.17
N ILE A 197 -14.56 -34.24 20.38
CA ILE A 197 -13.09 -34.15 20.57
C ILE A 197 -12.42 -35.45 20.13
N LEU A 198 -12.94 -36.61 20.57
CA LEU A 198 -12.37 -37.90 20.19
C LEU A 198 -12.48 -38.14 18.69
N GLU A 199 -13.65 -37.85 18.13
CA GLU A 199 -13.90 -38.01 16.70
C GLU A 199 -12.95 -37.18 15.84
N GLN A 200 -12.71 -35.92 16.24
CA GLN A 200 -11.81 -35.02 15.52
C GLN A 200 -10.37 -35.53 15.47
N VAL A 201 -9.89 -36.24 16.52
CA VAL A 201 -8.55 -36.84 16.49
C VAL A 201 -8.46 -37.91 15.40
N CYS A 202 -9.51 -38.72 15.23
CA CYS A 202 -9.57 -39.72 14.16
C CYS A 202 -9.54 -39.07 12.78
N ILE A 203 -10.41 -38.07 12.57
CA ILE A 203 -10.56 -37.36 11.30
C ILE A 203 -9.26 -36.63 10.94
N ARG A 204 -8.69 -35.85 11.87
CA ARG A 204 -7.51 -35.00 11.62
C ARG A 204 -6.28 -35.80 11.22
N TYR A 205 -6.11 -37.00 11.78
CA TYR A 205 -4.94 -37.85 11.56
C TYR A 205 -5.19 -39.04 10.64
N GLN A 206 -6.41 -39.20 10.10
CA GLN A 206 -6.80 -40.30 9.20
C GLN A 206 -6.47 -41.68 9.80
N LEU A 207 -6.87 -41.91 11.06
CA LEU A 207 -6.43 -43.09 11.82
C LEU A 207 -7.22 -44.37 11.47
N LEU A 208 -8.55 -44.27 11.37
CA LEU A 208 -9.48 -45.33 11.00
C LEU A 208 -10.55 -44.76 10.07
N GLU A 209 -11.09 -45.59 9.17
CA GLU A 209 -12.20 -45.21 8.28
C GLU A 209 -13.50 -44.98 9.05
N ASP A 210 -13.83 -45.88 10.00
CA ASP A 210 -14.94 -45.68 10.93
C ASP A 210 -14.49 -44.99 12.22
N SER A 211 -14.85 -43.71 12.35
CA SER A 211 -14.55 -42.93 13.55
C SER A 211 -15.26 -43.46 14.81
N SER A 212 -16.39 -44.16 14.66
CA SER A 212 -17.12 -44.76 15.79
C SER A 212 -16.31 -45.88 16.42
N GLU A 213 -15.63 -46.68 15.60
CA GLU A 213 -14.71 -47.71 16.07
C GLU A 213 -13.51 -47.10 16.81
N PHE A 214 -12.92 -46.04 16.27
CA PHE A 214 -11.86 -45.30 16.95
C PHE A 214 -12.29 -44.84 18.35
N ILE A 215 -13.46 -44.22 18.45
CA ILE A 215 -14.02 -43.71 19.71
C ILE A 215 -14.19 -44.85 20.73
N ARG A 216 -14.69 -46.02 20.28
CA ARG A 216 -14.84 -47.20 21.14
C ARG A 216 -13.49 -47.70 21.67
N ILE A 217 -12.47 -47.79 20.82
CA ILE A 217 -11.12 -48.24 21.19
C ILE A 217 -10.49 -47.26 22.18
N ILE A 218 -10.50 -45.97 21.86
CA ILE A 218 -9.83 -44.96 22.69
C ILE A 218 -10.56 -44.76 24.02
N ASN A 219 -11.90 -44.83 24.05
CA ASN A 219 -12.66 -44.77 25.30
C ASN A 219 -12.28 -45.93 26.23
N LYS A 220 -12.14 -47.15 25.70
CA LYS A 220 -11.68 -48.32 26.47
C LYS A 220 -10.27 -48.14 27.03
N ILE A 221 -9.37 -47.50 26.27
CA ILE A 221 -8.00 -47.19 26.72
C ILE A 221 -8.03 -46.15 27.85
N LEU A 222 -8.82 -45.08 27.69
CA LEU A 222 -8.84 -43.93 28.58
C LEU A 222 -9.54 -44.20 29.93
N ILE A 223 -10.69 -44.88 29.93
CA ILE A 223 -11.64 -44.93 31.06
C ILE A 223 -11.03 -45.39 32.40
N ASN A 224 -9.96 -46.19 32.35
CA ASN A 224 -9.29 -46.74 33.54
C ASN A 224 -8.28 -45.78 34.18
N ARG A 225 -7.93 -44.68 33.52
CA ARG A 225 -6.92 -43.71 33.97
C ARG A 225 -7.39 -42.26 33.96
N LEU A 226 -8.66 -42.03 33.62
CA LEU A 226 -9.28 -40.70 33.71
C LEU A 226 -9.57 -40.34 35.18
N PRO A 227 -9.51 -39.04 35.53
CA PRO A 227 -10.09 -38.54 36.77
C PRO A 227 -11.56 -38.95 36.90
N GLN A 228 -12.03 -39.20 38.13
CA GLN A 228 -13.39 -39.73 38.40
C GLN A 228 -14.50 -38.90 37.73
N GLU A 229 -14.32 -37.58 37.68
CA GLU A 229 -15.28 -36.65 37.06
C GLU A 229 -15.41 -36.88 35.55
N LEU A 230 -14.28 -36.98 34.83
CA LEU A 230 -14.28 -37.30 33.40
C LEU A 230 -14.74 -38.74 33.16
N LYS A 231 -14.43 -39.67 34.07
CA LYS A 231 -14.81 -41.08 33.95
C LYS A 231 -16.33 -41.26 33.86
N ASN A 232 -17.10 -40.49 34.63
CA ASN A 232 -18.56 -40.51 34.58
C ASN A 232 -19.09 -40.06 33.21
N GLU A 233 -18.57 -38.97 32.67
CA GLU A 233 -18.98 -38.44 31.36
C GLU A 233 -18.53 -39.37 30.21
N PHE A 234 -17.29 -39.87 30.25
CA PHE A 234 -16.73 -40.80 29.25
C PHE A 234 -17.46 -42.14 29.21
N SER A 235 -18.02 -42.59 30.34
CA SER A 235 -18.82 -43.82 30.40
C SER A 235 -20.11 -43.75 29.55
N ASN A 236 -20.59 -42.54 29.26
CA ASN A 236 -21.80 -42.32 28.46
C ASN A 236 -21.50 -42.11 26.96
N ILE A 237 -20.25 -41.90 26.56
CA ILE A 237 -19.86 -41.65 25.16
C ILE A 237 -20.31 -42.79 24.25
N SER A 238 -20.27 -44.04 24.73
CA SER A 238 -20.69 -45.22 23.95
C SER A 238 -22.19 -45.27 23.67
N ARG A 239 -23.01 -44.38 24.26
CA ARG A 239 -24.45 -44.27 24.01
C ARG A 239 -24.77 -43.36 22.83
N ILE A 240 -23.83 -42.53 22.39
CA ILE A 240 -24.01 -41.65 21.24
C ILE A 240 -23.77 -42.47 19.96
N SER A 241 -24.74 -42.42 19.05
CA SER A 241 -24.64 -42.99 17.71
C SER A 241 -25.02 -41.94 16.68
N ILE A 242 -24.04 -41.55 15.85
CA ILE A 242 -24.22 -40.56 14.78
C ILE A 242 -24.27 -41.33 13.46
N ASN A 243 -25.47 -41.46 12.91
CA ASN A 243 -25.74 -42.02 11.59
C ASN A 243 -26.65 -41.08 10.80
N GLU A 244 -26.86 -41.36 9.52
CA GLU A 244 -27.64 -40.53 8.61
C GLU A 244 -29.04 -40.18 9.16
N ARG A 245 -29.70 -41.10 9.87
CA ARG A 245 -31.05 -40.88 10.44
C ARG A 245 -31.04 -40.00 11.69
N SER A 246 -29.99 -40.09 12.52
CA SER A 246 -29.90 -39.32 13.78
C SER A 246 -29.22 -37.97 13.61
N PHE A 247 -28.50 -37.76 12.50
CA PHE A 247 -27.64 -36.60 12.30
C PHE A 247 -28.41 -35.27 12.32
N THR A 248 -29.60 -35.17 11.73
CA THR A 248 -30.38 -33.92 11.70
C THR A 248 -30.72 -33.42 13.10
N THR A 249 -31.06 -34.31 14.03
CA THR A 249 -31.34 -33.93 15.43
C THR A 249 -30.05 -33.53 16.16
N ILE A 250 -28.98 -34.30 15.97
CA ILE A 250 -27.68 -34.03 16.60
C ILE A 250 -27.08 -32.72 16.07
N LEU A 251 -27.33 -32.37 14.80
CA LEU A 251 -26.86 -31.14 14.18
C LEU A 251 -27.39 -29.90 14.92
N VAL A 252 -28.66 -29.91 15.32
CA VAL A 252 -29.27 -28.83 16.12
C VAL A 252 -28.57 -28.73 17.49
N ASP A 253 -28.35 -29.85 18.15
CA ASP A 253 -27.64 -29.89 19.44
C ASP A 253 -26.19 -29.37 19.31
N LEU A 254 -25.53 -29.64 18.17
CA LEU A 254 -24.18 -29.16 17.90
C LEU A 254 -24.14 -27.66 17.58
N GLU A 255 -25.14 -27.11 16.87
CA GLU A 255 -25.28 -25.66 16.66
C GLU A 255 -25.49 -24.94 18.00
N ASP A 256 -26.36 -25.46 18.85
CA ASP A 256 -26.58 -24.93 20.20
C ASP A 256 -25.32 -25.01 21.06
N LEU A 257 -24.55 -26.09 20.94
CA LEU A 257 -23.26 -26.22 21.61
C LEU A 257 -22.23 -25.20 21.10
N ILE A 258 -22.18 -24.91 19.80
CA ILE A 258 -21.29 -23.87 19.24
C ILE A 258 -21.62 -22.49 19.84
N ASN A 259 -22.91 -22.12 19.86
CA ASN A 259 -23.36 -20.86 20.47
C ASN A 259 -22.98 -20.81 21.96
N TYR A 260 -23.27 -21.88 22.68
CA TYR A 260 -23.00 -21.98 24.10
C TYR A 260 -21.50 -21.87 24.43
N LEU A 261 -20.63 -22.57 23.68
CA LEU A 261 -19.18 -22.51 23.85
C LEU A 261 -18.64 -21.10 23.68
N ASN A 262 -19.17 -20.35 22.72
CA ASN A 262 -18.81 -18.94 22.56
C ASN A 262 -19.18 -18.13 23.79
N ASP A 263 -20.39 -18.32 24.31
CA ASP A 263 -20.96 -17.52 25.39
C ASP A 263 -20.29 -17.78 26.75
N VAL A 264 -19.84 -19.02 26.99
CA VAL A 264 -19.08 -19.37 28.21
C VAL A 264 -17.57 -19.13 28.11
N GLY A 265 -17.10 -18.55 26.99
CA GLY A 265 -15.69 -18.22 26.78
C GLY A 265 -14.79 -19.41 26.44
N GLU A 266 -15.36 -20.54 26.00
CA GLU A 266 -14.66 -21.75 25.54
C GLU A 266 -14.68 -21.85 24.00
N TYR A 267 -14.55 -20.70 23.32
CA TYR A 267 -14.72 -20.59 21.86
C TYR A 267 -13.65 -21.32 21.05
N SER A 268 -12.45 -21.57 21.60
CA SER A 268 -11.40 -22.31 20.91
C SER A 268 -11.87 -23.68 20.41
N TRP A 269 -12.79 -24.31 21.15
CA TRP A 269 -13.31 -25.63 20.83
C TRP A 269 -14.32 -25.67 19.67
N ILE A 270 -14.85 -24.52 19.26
CA ILE A 270 -15.89 -24.44 18.21
C ILE A 270 -15.40 -25.04 16.88
N ILE A 271 -14.14 -24.80 16.52
CA ILE A 271 -13.58 -25.30 15.25
C ILE A 271 -13.58 -26.84 15.16
N ILE A 272 -13.41 -27.53 16.30
CA ILE A 272 -13.49 -28.99 16.37
C ILE A 272 -14.88 -29.45 15.97
N ILE A 273 -15.92 -28.79 16.48
CA ILE A 273 -17.30 -29.15 16.18
C ILE A 273 -17.61 -28.88 14.72
N ILE A 274 -17.20 -27.73 14.18
CA ILE A 274 -17.42 -27.37 12.76
C ILE A 274 -16.79 -28.42 11.82
N ARG A 275 -15.56 -28.85 12.11
CA ARG A 275 -14.87 -29.88 11.30
C ARG A 275 -15.60 -31.23 11.34
N ASN A 276 -16.11 -31.64 12.51
CA ASN A 276 -16.92 -32.86 12.63
C ASN A 276 -18.24 -32.74 11.86
N ILE A 277 -18.95 -31.62 11.99
CA ILE A 277 -20.20 -31.36 11.24
C ILE A 277 -19.93 -31.48 9.74
N PHE A 278 -18.87 -30.84 9.25
CA PHE A 278 -18.48 -30.92 7.84
C PHE A 278 -18.27 -32.37 7.40
N SER A 279 -17.47 -33.15 8.13
CA SER A 279 -17.20 -34.55 7.77
C SER A 279 -18.46 -35.42 7.75
N LYS A 280 -19.41 -35.19 8.67
CA LYS A 280 -20.69 -35.92 8.69
C LYS A 280 -21.62 -35.48 7.56
N MET A 281 -21.72 -34.19 7.28
CA MET A 281 -22.50 -33.69 6.15
C MET A 281 -21.96 -34.20 4.82
N GLN A 282 -20.64 -34.25 4.65
CA GLN A 282 -20.03 -34.83 3.47
C GLN A 282 -20.30 -36.34 3.35
N ALA A 283 -20.31 -37.07 4.47
CA ALA A 283 -20.54 -38.52 4.46
C ALA A 283 -22.02 -38.89 4.21
N PHE A 284 -22.96 -38.07 4.67
CA PHE A 284 -24.41 -38.33 4.56
C PHE A 284 -25.10 -37.57 3.43
N GLY A 285 -24.43 -36.58 2.83
CA GLY A 285 -24.94 -35.74 1.76
C GLY A 285 -23.87 -35.47 0.71
N SER A 286 -23.76 -34.22 0.26
CA SER A 286 -22.76 -33.81 -0.72
C SER A 286 -21.69 -32.88 -0.15
N LEU A 287 -20.53 -32.85 -0.80
CA LEU A 287 -19.47 -31.89 -0.48
C LEU A 287 -19.95 -30.43 -0.60
N ALA A 288 -20.73 -30.11 -1.64
CA ALA A 288 -21.22 -28.76 -1.89
C ALA A 288 -22.13 -28.26 -0.76
N GLU A 289 -23.02 -29.13 -0.26
CA GLU A 289 -23.87 -28.83 0.90
C GLU A 289 -23.02 -28.61 2.16
N ALA A 290 -22.03 -29.47 2.41
CA ALA A 290 -21.16 -29.35 3.57
C ALA A 290 -20.36 -28.03 3.57
N VAL A 291 -19.79 -27.64 2.42
CA VAL A 291 -19.05 -26.37 2.24
C VAL A 291 -19.98 -25.17 2.49
N THR A 292 -21.12 -25.14 1.80
CA THR A 292 -22.11 -24.05 1.93
C THR A 292 -22.58 -23.91 3.38
N TYR A 293 -22.78 -25.03 4.07
CA TYR A 293 -23.23 -25.02 5.44
C TYR A 293 -22.18 -24.48 6.41
N ILE A 294 -20.89 -24.83 6.26
CA ILE A 294 -19.86 -24.32 7.18
C ILE A 294 -19.48 -22.85 6.96
N GLN A 295 -19.72 -22.31 5.75
CA GLN A 295 -19.48 -20.89 5.46
C GLN A 295 -20.25 -19.96 6.40
N LYS A 296 -21.46 -20.34 6.85
CA LYS A 296 -22.22 -19.53 7.84
C LYS A 296 -21.46 -19.30 9.15
N PHE A 297 -20.54 -20.20 9.50
CA PHE A 297 -19.74 -20.07 10.71
C PHE A 297 -18.56 -19.10 10.56
N ILE A 298 -18.18 -18.74 9.34
CA ILE A 298 -17.23 -17.65 9.07
C ILE A 298 -17.85 -16.33 9.52
N ASP A 299 -19.06 -16.03 9.03
CA ASP A 299 -19.83 -14.84 9.45
C ASP A 299 -20.11 -14.83 10.95
N PHE A 300 -20.49 -15.98 11.51
CA PHE A 300 -20.67 -16.13 12.97
C PHE A 300 -19.44 -15.70 13.75
N SER A 301 -18.26 -16.15 13.30
CA SER A 301 -16.98 -15.92 13.95
C SER A 301 -16.53 -14.47 13.79
N ILE A 302 -16.63 -13.91 12.58
CA ILE A 302 -16.30 -12.52 12.27
C ILE A 302 -17.15 -11.56 13.11
N LYS A 303 -18.48 -11.75 13.13
CA LYS A 303 -19.41 -10.88 13.90
C LYS A 303 -19.16 -10.91 15.41
N ARG A 304 -18.45 -11.92 15.92
CA ARG A 304 -18.12 -12.10 17.34
C ARG A 304 -16.64 -11.84 17.66
N ASN A 305 -15.87 -11.29 16.72
CA ASN A 305 -14.43 -11.05 16.86
C ASN A 305 -13.64 -12.34 17.20
N ARG A 306 -14.03 -13.48 16.63
CA ARG A 306 -13.33 -14.77 16.73
C ARG A 306 -12.55 -15.05 15.44
N PHE A 307 -11.61 -14.17 15.13
CA PHE A 307 -10.90 -14.18 13.84
C PHE A 307 -10.04 -15.44 13.66
N GLU A 308 -9.52 -16.02 14.74
CA GLU A 308 -8.83 -17.30 14.76
C GLU A 308 -9.69 -18.43 14.20
N ILE A 309 -10.97 -18.48 14.58
CA ILE A 309 -11.89 -19.53 14.12
C ILE A 309 -12.21 -19.32 12.64
N ALA A 310 -12.49 -18.07 12.24
CA ALA A 310 -12.75 -17.74 10.83
C ALA A 310 -11.56 -18.15 9.95
N PHE A 311 -10.34 -17.81 10.36
CA PHE A 311 -9.12 -18.18 9.64
C PHE A 311 -8.95 -19.71 9.57
N GLU A 312 -9.18 -20.43 10.68
CA GLU A 312 -9.09 -21.90 10.68
C GLU A 312 -10.14 -22.58 9.80
N ILE A 313 -11.31 -21.97 9.59
CA ILE A 313 -12.31 -22.47 8.63
C ILE A 313 -11.80 -22.31 7.20
N TYR A 314 -11.24 -21.15 6.84
CA TYR A 314 -10.63 -20.93 5.52
C TYR A 314 -9.46 -21.90 5.25
N ASP A 315 -8.57 -22.08 6.23
CA ASP A 315 -7.44 -23.03 6.15
C ASP A 315 -7.94 -24.48 5.98
N PHE A 316 -9.02 -24.85 6.67
CA PHE A 316 -9.64 -26.15 6.53
C PHE A 316 -10.28 -26.37 5.15
N LEU A 317 -10.97 -25.35 4.61
CA LEU A 317 -11.55 -25.39 3.26
C LEU A 317 -10.47 -25.51 2.17
N GLU A 318 -9.34 -24.81 2.33
CA GLU A 318 -8.18 -24.95 1.44
C GLU A 318 -7.68 -26.40 1.41
N ASP A 319 -7.47 -27.02 2.58
CA ASP A 319 -7.02 -28.41 2.68
C ASP A 319 -7.95 -29.39 1.93
N ILE A 320 -9.25 -29.11 1.93
CA ILE A 320 -10.26 -29.91 1.22
C ILE A 320 -10.16 -29.69 -0.30
N PHE A 321 -10.11 -28.44 -0.75
CA PHE A 321 -10.09 -28.11 -2.18
C PHE A 321 -8.77 -28.51 -2.86
N ILE A 322 -7.63 -28.44 -2.16
CA ILE A 322 -6.33 -28.91 -2.67
C ILE A 322 -6.39 -30.39 -3.08
N LEU A 323 -7.13 -31.24 -2.34
CA LEU A 323 -7.25 -32.66 -2.66
C LEU A 323 -8.01 -32.93 -3.97
N GLN A 324 -8.71 -31.93 -4.49
CA GLN A 324 -9.52 -32.01 -5.71
C GLN A 324 -8.89 -31.27 -6.89
N SER A 325 -7.83 -30.51 -6.62
CA SER A 325 -7.21 -29.61 -7.57
C SER A 325 -5.94 -30.22 -8.14
N ASP A 326 -5.79 -30.16 -9.46
CA ASP A 326 -4.49 -30.36 -10.08
C ASP A 326 -3.58 -29.20 -9.67
N LEU A 327 -2.26 -29.40 -9.57
CA LEU A 327 -1.29 -28.38 -9.13
C LEU A 327 -1.21 -27.12 -10.04
N SER A 328 -2.18 -26.88 -10.92
CA SER A 328 -2.35 -25.76 -11.84
C SER A 328 -2.97 -24.52 -11.15
N TYR A 329 -3.48 -23.60 -11.96
CA TYR A 329 -4.09 -22.34 -11.53
C TYR A 329 -5.54 -22.58 -11.08
N ASP A 330 -5.80 -22.48 -9.77
CA ASP A 330 -7.10 -22.81 -9.19
C ASP A 330 -7.84 -21.55 -8.75
N ARG A 331 -8.93 -21.23 -9.45
CA ARG A 331 -9.77 -20.07 -9.14
C ARG A 331 -10.49 -20.21 -7.81
N VAL A 332 -10.96 -21.41 -7.45
CA VAL A 332 -11.72 -21.64 -6.21
C VAL A 332 -10.84 -21.34 -4.99
N LEU A 333 -9.60 -21.83 -5.01
CA LEU A 333 -8.63 -21.55 -3.95
C LEU A 333 -8.25 -20.08 -3.88
N ILE A 334 -8.11 -19.41 -5.02
CA ILE A 334 -7.82 -17.97 -5.07
C ILE A 334 -9.01 -17.18 -4.49
N GLU A 335 -10.22 -17.46 -4.93
CA GLU A 335 -11.45 -16.78 -4.49
C GLU A 335 -11.70 -16.94 -2.99
N LEU A 336 -11.50 -18.16 -2.46
CA LEU A 336 -11.57 -18.45 -1.02
C LEU A 336 -10.66 -17.51 -0.21
N TRP A 337 -9.40 -17.38 -0.62
CA TRP A 337 -8.45 -16.55 0.11
C TRP A 337 -8.61 -15.06 -0.16
N VAL A 338 -9.19 -14.66 -1.28
CA VAL A 338 -9.57 -13.28 -1.56
C VAL A 338 -10.72 -12.85 -0.64
N GLU A 339 -11.74 -13.69 -0.47
CA GLU A 339 -12.83 -13.48 0.50
C GLU A 339 -12.29 -13.34 1.93
N ALA A 340 -11.38 -14.24 2.33
CA ALA A 340 -10.72 -14.16 3.63
C ALA A 340 -9.97 -12.84 3.82
N CYS A 341 -9.20 -12.40 2.81
CA CYS A 341 -8.50 -11.12 2.86
C CYS A 341 -9.48 -9.94 3.00
N LYS A 342 -10.57 -9.93 2.23
CA LYS A 342 -11.60 -8.88 2.31
C LYS A 342 -12.17 -8.76 3.72
N ASN A 343 -12.57 -9.89 4.31
CA ASN A 343 -13.13 -9.96 5.66
C ASN A 343 -12.16 -9.42 6.73
N PHE A 344 -10.87 -9.78 6.67
CA PHE A 344 -9.90 -9.29 7.64
C PHE A 344 -9.45 -7.84 7.40
N VAL A 345 -9.47 -7.34 6.16
CA VAL A 345 -9.26 -5.91 5.85
C VAL A 345 -10.35 -5.06 6.48
N ASP A 346 -11.62 -5.45 6.30
CA ASP A 346 -12.77 -4.68 6.79
C ASP A 346 -12.76 -4.58 8.33
N MET A 347 -12.35 -5.66 9.01
CA MET A 347 -12.19 -5.69 10.46
C MET A 347 -10.86 -5.09 10.96
N LYS A 348 -9.99 -4.64 10.04
CA LYS A 348 -8.65 -4.11 10.32
C LYS A 348 -7.74 -5.07 11.09
N GLU A 349 -7.95 -6.37 10.93
CA GLU A 349 -7.23 -7.43 11.64
C GLU A 349 -5.95 -7.83 10.89
N LYS A 350 -4.84 -7.18 11.24
CA LYS A 350 -3.57 -7.26 10.47
C LYS A 350 -2.94 -8.65 10.48
N ARG A 351 -3.06 -9.41 11.58
CA ARG A 351 -2.36 -10.70 11.72
C ARG A 351 -2.93 -11.72 10.74
N TYR A 352 -4.24 -11.93 10.76
CA TYR A 352 -4.89 -12.90 9.89
C TYR A 352 -4.94 -12.42 8.44
N LEU A 353 -5.04 -11.11 8.20
CA LEU A 353 -4.88 -10.57 6.87
C LEU A 353 -3.51 -10.91 6.26
N LEU A 354 -2.41 -10.74 7.01
CA LEU A 354 -1.07 -11.09 6.52
C LEU A 354 -0.98 -12.59 6.15
N GLN A 355 -1.52 -13.45 7.00
CA GLN A 355 -1.54 -14.90 6.76
C GLN A 355 -2.40 -15.27 5.54
N SER A 356 -3.58 -14.66 5.38
CA SER A 356 -4.45 -14.87 4.21
C SER A 356 -3.81 -14.38 2.92
N LEU A 357 -3.12 -13.23 2.94
CA LEU A 357 -2.38 -12.71 1.79
C LEU A 357 -1.27 -13.68 1.36
N GLU A 358 -0.62 -14.37 2.29
CA GLU A 358 0.41 -15.37 1.97
C GLU A 358 -0.17 -16.63 1.32
N LYS A 359 -1.29 -17.12 1.86
CA LYS A 359 -2.03 -18.24 1.29
C LYS A 359 -2.48 -17.91 -0.13
N LEU A 360 -3.08 -16.74 -0.33
CA LEU A 360 -3.48 -16.23 -1.64
C LEU A 360 -2.30 -16.15 -2.62
N ASN A 361 -1.17 -15.58 -2.19
CA ASN A 361 0.04 -15.50 -3.04
C ASN A 361 0.63 -16.86 -3.38
N THR A 362 0.40 -17.89 -2.57
CA THR A 362 0.84 -19.28 -2.85
C THR A 362 0.03 -19.89 -3.99
N HIS A 363 -1.24 -19.52 -4.11
CA HIS A 363 -2.16 -20.03 -5.14
C HIS A 363 -2.15 -19.20 -6.44
N LEU A 364 -1.73 -17.94 -6.39
CA LEU A 364 -1.53 -17.07 -7.56
C LEU A 364 -0.32 -17.50 -8.41
N LYS A 365 -0.43 -18.67 -9.04
CA LYS A 365 0.52 -19.23 -10.00
C LYS A 365 0.39 -18.55 -11.38
N THR A 366 1.34 -18.83 -12.26
CA THR A 366 1.33 -18.33 -13.64
C THR A 366 0.10 -18.85 -14.39
N PRO A 367 -0.80 -17.96 -14.87
CA PRO A 367 -2.03 -18.35 -15.56
C PRO A 367 -1.73 -18.99 -16.93
N GLN A 368 -2.64 -19.85 -17.42
CA GLN A 368 -2.47 -20.58 -18.69
C GLN A 368 -3.48 -20.19 -19.77
N THR A 369 -4.67 -19.73 -19.39
CA THR A 369 -5.73 -19.31 -20.32
C THR A 369 -5.98 -17.80 -20.24
N SER A 370 -6.57 -17.20 -21.28
CA SER A 370 -6.97 -15.78 -21.29
C SER A 370 -7.82 -15.40 -20.09
N ALA A 371 -8.75 -16.28 -19.71
CA ALA A 371 -9.65 -16.06 -18.59
C ALA A 371 -8.90 -16.09 -17.24
N ASP A 372 -7.89 -16.97 -17.10
CA ASP A 372 -7.03 -17.01 -15.92
C ASP A 372 -6.11 -15.79 -15.85
N VAL A 373 -5.63 -15.30 -17.00
CA VAL A 373 -4.82 -14.08 -17.09
C VAL A 373 -5.62 -12.89 -16.57
N PHE A 374 -6.87 -12.72 -17.04
CA PHE A 374 -7.76 -11.69 -16.52
C PHE A 374 -7.96 -11.84 -15.01
N HIS A 375 -8.33 -13.04 -14.55
CA HIS A 375 -8.55 -13.34 -13.13
C HIS A 375 -7.31 -13.02 -12.26
N TYR A 376 -6.11 -13.33 -12.76
CA TYR A 376 -4.84 -13.13 -12.05
C TYR A 376 -4.55 -11.64 -11.83
N PHE A 377 -4.68 -10.85 -12.89
CA PHE A 377 -4.42 -9.41 -12.83
C PHE A 377 -5.52 -8.67 -12.07
N TYR A 378 -6.78 -9.11 -12.19
CA TYR A 378 -7.89 -8.64 -11.37
C TYR A 378 -7.61 -8.85 -9.87
N THR A 379 -7.26 -10.08 -9.51
CA THR A 379 -6.89 -10.45 -8.14
C THR A 379 -5.69 -9.63 -7.65
N SER A 380 -4.70 -9.38 -8.51
CA SER A 380 -3.52 -8.57 -8.16
C SER A 380 -3.87 -7.10 -7.88
N ASN A 381 -4.85 -6.53 -8.59
CA ASN A 381 -5.35 -5.18 -8.29
C ASN A 381 -6.10 -5.12 -6.95
N ILE A 382 -6.86 -6.17 -6.60
CA ILE A 382 -7.52 -6.28 -5.29
C ILE A 382 -6.49 -6.47 -4.16
N LEU A 383 -5.46 -7.28 -4.39
CA LEU A 383 -4.34 -7.43 -3.46
C LEU A 383 -3.65 -6.09 -3.16
N TRP A 384 -3.46 -5.26 -4.19
CA TRP A 384 -2.94 -3.90 -4.01
C TRP A 384 -3.85 -3.09 -3.07
N GLN A 385 -5.16 -3.11 -3.30
CA GLN A 385 -6.15 -2.44 -2.47
C GLN A 385 -6.07 -2.89 -0.99
N PHE A 386 -6.10 -4.21 -0.74
CA PHE A 386 -6.00 -4.78 0.61
C PHE A 386 -4.69 -4.47 1.32
N LYS A 387 -3.57 -4.47 0.59
CA LYS A 387 -2.25 -4.18 1.16
C LYS A 387 -2.05 -2.70 1.46
N SER A 388 -2.59 -1.82 0.62
CA SER A 388 -2.32 -0.37 0.67
C SER A 388 -2.57 0.27 2.03
N MET A 389 -3.52 -0.25 2.81
CA MET A 389 -3.86 0.26 4.13
C MET A 389 -2.89 -0.15 5.25
N PHE A 390 -2.29 -1.35 5.18
CA PHE A 390 -1.63 -1.97 6.34
C PHE A 390 -0.18 -2.37 6.12
N PHE A 391 0.23 -2.52 4.86
CA PHE A 391 1.44 -3.24 4.48
C PHE A 391 2.28 -2.45 3.49
N SER A 392 3.57 -2.75 3.47
CA SER A 392 4.47 -2.19 2.47
C SER A 392 4.24 -2.86 1.11
N LEU A 393 4.13 -2.05 0.07
CA LEU A 393 3.84 -2.50 -1.29
C LEU A 393 5.13 -2.80 -2.05
N GLU A 394 5.20 -3.97 -2.67
CA GLU A 394 6.37 -4.40 -3.44
C GLU A 394 6.28 -3.92 -4.89
N LYS A 395 7.44 -3.81 -5.57
CA LYS A 395 7.52 -3.42 -7.00
C LYS A 395 6.66 -4.29 -7.91
N ARG A 396 6.58 -5.59 -7.63
CA ARG A 396 5.74 -6.53 -8.39
C ARG A 396 4.24 -6.26 -8.21
N ASP A 397 3.82 -5.88 -7.00
CA ASP A 397 2.42 -5.56 -6.71
C ASP A 397 2.01 -4.33 -7.52
N PHE A 398 2.87 -3.32 -7.55
CA PHE A 398 2.69 -2.11 -8.37
C PHE A 398 2.53 -2.44 -9.85
N TRP A 399 3.45 -3.18 -10.48
CA TRP A 399 3.38 -3.44 -11.92
C TRP A 399 2.21 -4.33 -12.33
N ARG A 400 1.84 -5.33 -11.51
CA ARG A 400 0.67 -6.18 -11.77
C ARG A 400 -0.63 -5.37 -11.70
N MET A 401 -0.76 -4.51 -10.70
CA MET A 401 -1.89 -3.57 -10.60
C MET A 401 -1.90 -2.61 -11.80
N MET A 402 -0.78 -1.97 -12.13
CA MET A 402 -0.71 -1.02 -13.25
C MET A 402 -1.05 -1.67 -14.59
N PHE A 403 -0.62 -2.91 -14.83
CA PHE A 403 -0.98 -3.68 -16.02
C PHE A 403 -2.48 -3.94 -16.10
N TYR A 404 -3.09 -4.41 -14.99
CA TYR A 404 -4.54 -4.64 -14.91
C TYR A 404 -5.32 -3.39 -15.30
N ARG A 405 -4.98 -2.24 -14.68
CA ARG A 405 -5.66 -0.96 -14.94
C ARG A 405 -5.45 -0.49 -16.37
N ALA A 406 -4.22 -0.59 -16.88
CA ALA A 406 -3.88 -0.18 -18.25
C ALA A 406 -4.70 -0.96 -19.27
N LEU A 407 -4.72 -2.29 -19.17
CA LEU A 407 -5.34 -3.14 -20.18
C LEU A 407 -6.85 -3.28 -19.98
N PHE A 408 -7.29 -3.72 -18.80
CA PHE A 408 -8.67 -4.16 -18.59
C PHE A 408 -9.61 -3.05 -18.12
N GLU A 409 -9.11 -2.00 -17.48
CA GLU A 409 -9.95 -0.86 -17.04
C GLU A 409 -9.95 0.29 -18.05
N GLU A 410 -8.78 0.64 -18.59
CA GLU A 410 -8.61 1.81 -19.48
C GLU A 410 -8.37 1.47 -20.95
N GLN A 411 -8.17 0.18 -21.30
CA GLN A 411 -7.88 -0.26 -22.67
C GLN A 411 -6.73 0.53 -23.35
N ASN A 412 -5.71 0.90 -22.57
CA ASN A 412 -4.54 1.62 -23.05
C ASN A 412 -3.52 0.65 -23.65
N TYR A 413 -3.71 0.33 -24.95
CA TYR A 413 -2.85 -0.56 -25.73
C TYR A 413 -1.46 0.02 -26.05
N LYS A 414 -1.16 1.27 -25.66
CA LYS A 414 0.16 1.89 -25.81
C LYS A 414 1.03 1.64 -24.59
N ILE A 415 0.47 1.77 -23.39
CA ILE A 415 1.19 1.60 -22.12
C ILE A 415 1.27 0.14 -21.70
N ALA A 416 0.19 -0.62 -21.88
CA ALA A 416 0.14 -2.02 -21.45
C ALA A 416 1.33 -2.86 -21.98
N PRO A 417 1.73 -2.78 -23.27
CA PRO A 417 2.91 -3.49 -23.78
C PRO A 417 4.22 -3.09 -23.09
N LYS A 418 4.40 -1.80 -22.77
CA LYS A 418 5.61 -1.32 -22.07
C LYS A 418 5.68 -1.83 -20.63
N ILE A 419 4.53 -1.98 -19.96
CA ILE A 419 4.46 -2.51 -18.60
C ILE A 419 4.90 -3.98 -18.54
N ILE A 420 4.66 -4.77 -19.60
CA ILE A 420 5.02 -6.21 -19.64
C ILE A 420 6.51 -6.44 -19.34
N ASN A 421 7.39 -5.53 -19.77
CA ASN A 421 8.83 -5.61 -19.52
C ASN A 421 9.21 -5.57 -18.03
N PHE A 422 8.30 -5.13 -17.16
CA PHE A 422 8.48 -5.03 -15.72
C PHE A 422 7.69 -6.10 -14.94
N LEU A 423 6.96 -6.97 -15.64
CA LEU A 423 6.35 -8.16 -15.08
C LEU A 423 7.35 -9.33 -15.03
N ASP A 424 6.97 -10.43 -14.37
CA ASP A 424 7.79 -11.64 -14.33
C ASP A 424 7.97 -12.21 -15.75
N GLN A 425 9.14 -12.78 -16.05
CA GLN A 425 9.52 -13.24 -17.39
C GLN A 425 8.53 -14.23 -18.01
N ASP A 426 7.84 -15.00 -17.19
CA ASP A 426 6.86 -15.99 -17.64
C ASP A 426 5.67 -15.34 -18.38
N PHE A 427 5.35 -14.07 -18.09
CA PHE A 427 4.23 -13.36 -18.72
C PHE A 427 4.51 -12.89 -20.14
N SER A 428 5.78 -12.72 -20.53
CA SER A 428 6.12 -12.19 -21.85
C SER A 428 5.67 -13.11 -22.99
N ARG A 429 5.48 -14.41 -22.71
CA ARG A 429 4.99 -15.41 -23.68
C ARG A 429 3.47 -15.53 -23.71
N LEU A 430 2.81 -15.16 -22.62
CA LEU A 430 1.35 -15.27 -22.45
C LEU A 430 0.62 -14.02 -22.98
N LEU A 431 1.29 -12.87 -22.94
CA LEU A 431 0.71 -11.57 -23.24
C LEU A 431 1.08 -11.08 -24.66
N THR A 432 0.75 -11.88 -25.68
CA THR A 432 1.12 -11.59 -27.08
C THR A 432 0.07 -10.77 -27.82
N ASP A 433 -1.22 -11.05 -27.63
CA ASP A 433 -2.34 -10.28 -28.23
C ASP A 433 -3.21 -9.66 -27.13
N LEU A 434 -2.90 -8.41 -26.80
CA LEU A 434 -3.59 -7.68 -25.74
C LEU A 434 -5.02 -7.28 -26.11
N THR A 435 -5.31 -7.07 -27.40
CA THR A 435 -6.64 -6.64 -27.85
C THR A 435 -7.63 -7.78 -27.75
N SER A 436 -7.25 -8.98 -28.22
CA SER A 436 -8.10 -10.18 -28.05
C SER A 436 -8.34 -10.47 -26.57
N LEU A 437 -7.28 -10.41 -25.77
CA LEU A 437 -7.34 -10.65 -24.32
C LEU A 437 -8.30 -9.68 -23.62
N SER A 438 -8.26 -8.39 -23.96
CA SER A 438 -9.17 -7.38 -23.38
C SER A 438 -10.62 -7.64 -23.79
N ASN A 439 -10.88 -8.00 -25.04
CA ASN A 439 -12.23 -8.26 -25.53
C ASN A 439 -12.86 -9.52 -24.90
N GLU A 440 -12.07 -10.59 -24.75
CA GLU A 440 -12.50 -11.82 -24.06
C GLU A 440 -12.83 -11.56 -22.59
N ALA A 441 -12.06 -10.68 -21.94
CA ALA A 441 -12.25 -10.33 -20.53
C ALA A 441 -13.55 -9.57 -20.23
N GLU A 442 -14.11 -8.82 -21.18
CA GLU A 442 -15.36 -8.07 -20.96
C GLU A 442 -16.54 -8.97 -20.55
N MET A 443 -16.63 -10.18 -21.12
CA MET A 443 -17.65 -11.15 -20.72
C MET A 443 -17.41 -11.72 -19.32
N LEU A 444 -16.15 -11.79 -18.89
CA LEU A 444 -15.73 -12.37 -17.61
C LEU A 444 -15.89 -11.38 -16.44
N LYS A 445 -15.89 -10.08 -16.69
CA LYS A 445 -16.07 -9.04 -15.65
C LYS A 445 -17.34 -9.22 -14.82
N LYS A 446 -18.40 -9.78 -15.40
CA LYS A 446 -19.67 -10.05 -14.70
C LYS A 446 -19.68 -11.39 -13.93
N GLN A 447 -18.68 -12.24 -14.16
CA GLN A 447 -18.60 -13.60 -13.64
C GLN A 447 -17.57 -13.72 -12.51
N ILE A 448 -16.69 -12.72 -12.36
CA ILE A 448 -15.70 -12.65 -11.29
C ILE A 448 -16.30 -11.97 -10.06
N TYR A 449 -15.82 -12.34 -8.88
CA TYR A 449 -16.21 -11.72 -7.62
C TYR A 449 -15.94 -10.20 -7.64
N SER A 450 -16.83 -9.45 -6.99
CA SER A 450 -16.81 -7.99 -6.90
C SER A 450 -17.06 -7.59 -5.44
N PHE A 451 -16.37 -6.55 -4.97
CA PHE A 451 -16.49 -6.04 -3.60
C PHE A 451 -16.99 -4.60 -3.51
N ASN A 452 -17.26 -3.96 -4.66
CA ASN A 452 -17.69 -2.57 -4.73
C ASN A 452 -18.91 -2.47 -5.65
N ASP A 453 -20.13 -2.58 -5.11
CA ASP A 453 -21.32 -2.64 -5.96
C ASP A 453 -22.39 -1.54 -5.80
N ASP A 454 -22.27 -0.57 -4.87
CA ASP A 454 -23.36 0.43 -4.71
C ASP A 454 -22.96 1.92 -4.81
N GLU A 455 -21.72 2.33 -4.50
CA GLU A 455 -21.35 3.78 -4.54
C GLU A 455 -20.95 4.28 -5.94
N GLU A 456 -20.30 3.46 -6.78
CA GLU A 456 -19.91 3.86 -8.15
C GLU A 456 -21.15 4.13 -9.04
N THR A 457 -22.22 3.38 -8.82
CA THR A 457 -23.46 3.42 -9.59
C THR A 457 -24.27 4.69 -9.32
N PHE A 458 -24.27 5.19 -8.07
CA PHE A 458 -25.01 6.40 -7.69
C PHE A 458 -24.47 7.67 -8.40
N LEU A 459 -23.14 7.79 -8.52
CA LEU A 459 -22.48 8.94 -9.15
C LEU A 459 -22.59 8.91 -10.68
N LEU A 460 -22.47 7.73 -11.29
CA LEU A 460 -22.63 7.52 -12.75
C LEU A 460 -24.08 7.65 -13.21
N ALA A 461 -25.06 7.35 -12.34
CA ALA A 461 -26.49 7.54 -12.63
C ALA A 461 -26.84 9.02 -12.87
N GLN A 462 -26.09 9.96 -12.27
CA GLN A 462 -26.24 11.39 -12.54
C GLN A 462 -25.45 11.80 -13.79
N LYS A 463 -25.81 11.28 -14.97
CA LYS A 463 -25.26 11.67 -16.29
C LYS A 463 -25.26 13.20 -16.58
N SER A 464 -25.82 14.04 -15.70
CA SER A 464 -25.87 15.50 -15.77
C SER A 464 -25.09 16.26 -14.68
N PHE A 465 -24.25 15.58 -13.87
CA PHE A 465 -23.42 16.23 -12.85
C PHE A 465 -22.17 16.86 -13.49
N ALA A 466 -22.27 18.13 -13.89
CA ALA A 466 -21.13 18.91 -14.37
C ALA A 466 -20.37 19.51 -13.18
N ILE A 467 -19.14 19.07 -12.93
CA ILE A 467 -18.33 19.51 -11.78
C ILE A 467 -17.80 20.93 -12.04
N LYS A 468 -18.06 21.85 -11.11
CA LYS A 468 -17.52 23.23 -11.10
C LYS A 468 -16.24 23.29 -10.27
N PHE A 469 -16.27 22.72 -9.06
CA PHE A 469 -15.14 22.67 -8.15
C PHE A 469 -14.90 21.25 -7.64
N MET A 470 -13.64 20.90 -7.46
CA MET A 470 -13.23 19.65 -6.84
C MET A 470 -12.10 19.90 -5.85
N ILE A 471 -12.21 19.30 -4.67
CA ILE A 471 -11.14 19.22 -3.68
C ILE A 471 -10.79 17.75 -3.54
N ILE A 472 -9.51 17.41 -3.67
CA ILE A 472 -8.96 16.09 -3.37
C ILE A 472 -7.96 16.27 -2.24
N LYS A 473 -8.17 15.56 -1.14
CA LYS A 473 -7.23 15.52 -0.01
C LYS A 473 -6.59 14.15 0.09
N ILE A 474 -5.27 14.12 0.25
CA ILE A 474 -4.47 12.93 0.54
C ILE A 474 -3.70 13.19 1.84
N ASP A 475 -4.02 12.42 2.88
CA ASP A 475 -3.35 12.55 4.17
C ASP A 475 -2.01 11.78 4.21
N SER A 476 -1.30 11.90 5.34
CA SER A 476 0.00 11.27 5.60
C SER A 476 -0.07 9.74 5.67
N LYS A 477 -1.25 9.16 5.87
CA LYS A 477 -1.49 7.71 5.79
C LYS A 477 -1.81 7.26 4.37
N GLY A 478 -2.01 8.20 3.44
CA GLY A 478 -2.43 7.96 2.07
C GLY A 478 -3.94 7.89 1.89
N GLN A 479 -4.76 8.19 2.90
CA GLN A 479 -6.22 8.18 2.76
C GLN A 479 -6.66 9.29 1.81
N ILE A 480 -7.46 8.93 0.81
CA ILE A 480 -7.97 9.87 -0.18
C ILE A 480 -9.40 10.26 0.19
N SER A 481 -9.66 11.55 0.32
CA SER A 481 -10.99 12.11 0.52
C SER A 481 -11.27 13.17 -0.52
N TYR A 482 -12.53 13.34 -0.88
CA TYR A 482 -12.93 14.27 -1.94
C TYR A 482 -14.18 15.05 -1.55
N ARG A 483 -14.26 16.26 -2.10
CA ARG A 483 -15.45 17.12 -2.05
C ARG A 483 -15.63 17.79 -3.41
N MET A 484 -16.80 17.66 -4.01
CA MET A 484 -17.13 18.20 -5.32
C MET A 484 -18.36 19.10 -5.23
N ILE A 485 -18.38 20.15 -6.03
CA ILE A 485 -19.54 21.02 -6.23
C ILE A 485 -19.87 21.06 -7.71
N SER A 486 -21.12 20.77 -8.06
CA SER A 486 -21.59 20.90 -9.45
C SER A 486 -21.92 22.33 -9.84
N THR A 487 -22.12 22.56 -11.14
CA THR A 487 -22.67 23.80 -11.68
C THR A 487 -24.06 24.14 -11.13
N LYS A 488 -24.81 23.13 -10.65
CA LYS A 488 -26.10 23.28 -9.96
C LYS A 488 -25.97 23.44 -8.44
N ASN A 489 -24.75 23.67 -7.93
CA ASN A 489 -24.42 23.80 -6.50
C ASN A 489 -24.76 22.55 -5.65
N GLN A 490 -24.87 21.37 -6.26
CA GLN A 490 -24.98 20.13 -5.51
C GLN A 490 -23.61 19.73 -4.98
N ILE A 491 -23.53 19.39 -3.69
CA ILE A 491 -22.30 19.00 -3.02
C ILE A 491 -22.27 17.48 -2.89
N ILE A 492 -21.13 16.90 -3.23
CA ILE A 492 -20.84 15.48 -3.04
C ILE A 492 -19.52 15.39 -2.28
N GLU A 493 -19.50 14.60 -1.21
CA GLU A 493 -18.28 14.34 -0.45
C GLU A 493 -18.18 12.86 -0.11
N GLY A 494 -16.96 12.37 0.06
CA GLY A 494 -16.72 10.97 0.34
C GLY A 494 -15.25 10.68 0.60
N ILE A 495 -14.99 9.42 0.96
CA ILE A 495 -13.67 8.90 1.28
C ILE A 495 -13.47 7.62 0.48
N VAL A 496 -12.30 7.49 -0.14
CA VAL A 496 -11.88 6.24 -0.79
C VAL A 496 -11.45 5.28 0.32
N ASN A 497 -12.32 4.32 0.63
CA ASN A 497 -12.11 3.40 1.77
C ASN A 497 -11.30 2.15 1.39
N ASN A 498 -11.21 1.82 0.11
CA ASN A 498 -10.64 0.58 -0.41
C ASN A 498 -9.22 0.73 -0.97
N GLU A 499 -8.67 1.94 -1.05
CA GLU A 499 -7.34 2.17 -1.62
C GLU A 499 -6.66 3.39 -1.01
N TYR A 500 -5.41 3.22 -0.58
CA TYR A 500 -4.56 4.26 -0.03
C TYR A 500 -3.45 4.65 -1.01
N TRP A 501 -3.15 5.94 -1.08
CA TRP A 501 -2.09 6.52 -1.91
C TRP A 501 -0.71 6.08 -1.42
N ASN A 502 0.07 5.44 -2.31
CA ASN A 502 1.46 5.07 -2.06
C ASN A 502 2.32 5.36 -3.30
N ASP A 503 2.89 6.55 -3.36
CA ASP A 503 3.62 7.03 -4.53
C ASP A 503 5.06 6.51 -4.65
N THR A 504 5.52 5.63 -3.75
CA THR A 504 6.94 5.22 -3.68
C THR A 504 7.49 4.77 -5.04
N GLN A 505 6.76 3.91 -5.76
CA GLN A 505 7.24 3.36 -7.04
C GLN A 505 7.11 4.36 -8.19
N ILE A 506 6.03 5.13 -8.23
CA ILE A 506 5.83 6.11 -9.28
C ILE A 506 6.76 7.32 -9.11
N LEU A 507 7.19 7.62 -7.88
CA LEU A 507 8.22 8.59 -7.57
C LEU A 507 9.60 8.15 -8.08
N GLU A 508 9.93 6.85 -8.04
CA GLU A 508 11.16 6.33 -8.67
C GLU A 508 11.15 6.61 -10.18
N ILE A 509 10.03 6.34 -10.87
CA ILE A 509 9.88 6.59 -12.31
C ILE A 509 9.96 8.09 -12.60
N TYR A 510 9.21 8.90 -11.83
CA TYR A 510 9.20 10.35 -11.95
C TYR A 510 10.60 10.94 -11.85
N ASN A 511 11.36 10.48 -10.86
CA ASN A 511 12.73 10.86 -10.68
C ASN A 511 13.54 10.55 -11.96
N GLU A 512 13.61 9.30 -12.40
CA GLU A 512 14.44 8.90 -13.56
C GLU A 512 14.17 9.67 -14.85
N LEU A 513 12.93 10.11 -15.10
CA LEU A 513 12.59 10.94 -16.28
C LEU A 513 13.41 12.23 -16.35
N PHE A 514 13.76 12.78 -15.19
CA PHE A 514 14.40 14.08 -15.04
C PHE A 514 15.85 14.00 -14.54
N TYR A 515 16.35 12.79 -14.27
CA TYR A 515 17.78 12.57 -14.04
C TYR A 515 18.49 12.17 -15.35
N GLU A 516 19.60 12.85 -15.64
CA GLU A 516 20.58 12.42 -16.64
C GLU A 516 21.46 11.34 -16.00
N SER A 517 20.96 10.10 -15.97
CA SER A 517 21.78 8.91 -15.68
C SER A 517 22.25 8.30 -17.00
N GLU A 518 23.52 7.90 -17.08
CA GLU A 518 24.09 7.20 -18.26
C GLU A 518 23.31 5.91 -18.63
N LYS A 519 22.57 5.33 -17.67
CA LYS A 519 21.65 4.21 -17.87
C LYS A 519 20.33 4.48 -17.17
N ARG A 520 19.26 4.73 -17.92
CA ARG A 520 17.89 4.78 -17.39
C ARG A 520 17.36 3.37 -17.20
N LYS A 521 16.71 3.10 -16.06
CA LYS A 521 16.05 1.81 -15.79
C LYS A 521 14.68 1.77 -16.48
N TYR A 522 14.00 2.91 -16.54
CA TYR A 522 12.69 3.05 -17.17
C TYR A 522 12.78 3.87 -18.46
N ASP A 523 12.25 3.30 -19.55
CA ASP A 523 12.17 3.96 -20.87
C ASP A 523 10.74 4.48 -21.16
N PHE A 524 10.26 5.34 -20.26
CA PHE A 524 9.01 6.07 -20.43
C PHE A 524 9.29 7.50 -20.92
N THR A 525 8.45 7.96 -21.83
CA THR A 525 8.33 9.38 -22.16
C THR A 525 7.48 10.10 -21.11
N LEU A 526 7.50 11.43 -21.09
CA LEU A 526 6.67 12.22 -20.17
C LEU A 526 5.16 11.97 -20.36
N ASN A 527 4.70 11.87 -21.60
CA ASN A 527 3.28 11.56 -21.88
C ASN A 527 2.91 10.19 -21.30
N GLU A 528 3.78 9.20 -21.48
CA GLU A 528 3.55 7.86 -20.95
C GLU A 528 3.60 7.84 -19.42
N PHE A 529 4.46 8.64 -18.80
CA PHE A 529 4.43 8.84 -17.35
C PHE A 529 3.14 9.51 -16.87
N GLY A 530 2.63 10.50 -17.61
CA GLY A 530 1.34 11.10 -17.32
C GLY A 530 0.19 10.09 -17.42
N GLU A 531 0.25 9.19 -18.39
CA GLU A 531 -0.71 8.07 -18.53
C GLU A 531 -0.57 7.10 -17.34
N LEU A 532 0.65 6.80 -16.87
CA LEU A 532 0.87 6.02 -15.64
C LEU A 532 0.31 6.74 -14.40
N LEU A 533 0.49 8.05 -14.27
CA LEU A 533 -0.10 8.81 -13.16
C LEU A 533 -1.63 8.75 -13.18
N PHE A 534 -2.23 8.83 -14.37
CA PHE A 534 -3.68 8.67 -14.53
C PHE A 534 -4.13 7.30 -14.04
N LEU A 535 -3.52 6.22 -14.53
CA LEU A 535 -3.81 4.83 -14.14
C LEU A 535 -3.62 4.57 -12.64
N PHE A 536 -2.65 5.25 -12.03
CA PHE A 536 -2.32 5.08 -10.62
C PHE A 536 -3.41 5.62 -9.68
N LEU A 537 -4.22 6.60 -10.12
CA LEU A 537 -5.36 7.09 -9.35
C LEU A 537 -6.40 5.96 -9.11
N PRO A 538 -7.10 5.95 -7.96
CA PRO A 538 -8.23 5.04 -7.76
C PRO A 538 -9.30 5.24 -8.83
N LYS A 539 -9.98 4.15 -9.21
CA LYS A 539 -10.99 4.13 -10.29
C LYS A 539 -12.08 5.20 -10.10
N ILE A 540 -12.58 5.38 -8.87
CA ILE A 540 -13.57 6.41 -8.54
C ILE A 540 -13.09 7.82 -8.90
N ILE A 541 -11.83 8.15 -8.59
CA ILE A 541 -11.22 9.45 -8.90
C ILE A 541 -11.03 9.60 -10.41
N ARG A 542 -10.57 8.54 -11.12
CA ARG A 542 -10.47 8.56 -12.60
C ARG A 542 -11.83 8.77 -13.26
N ASN A 543 -12.88 8.14 -12.74
CA ASN A 543 -14.24 8.31 -13.22
C ASN A 543 -14.73 9.75 -13.03
N PHE A 544 -14.38 10.41 -11.92
CA PHE A 544 -14.66 11.84 -11.76
C PHE A 544 -13.95 12.67 -12.83
N PHE A 545 -12.68 12.41 -13.11
CA PHE A 545 -11.96 13.14 -14.17
C PHE A 545 -12.57 12.93 -15.56
N LYS A 546 -12.98 11.70 -15.89
CA LYS A 546 -13.70 11.38 -17.14
C LYS A 546 -15.06 12.07 -17.26
N SER A 547 -15.73 12.37 -16.14
CA SER A 547 -17.04 13.04 -16.16
C SER A 547 -16.93 14.55 -16.37
N PHE A 548 -15.74 15.17 -16.22
CA PHE A 548 -15.53 16.56 -16.62
C PHE A 548 -15.60 16.68 -18.15
N LYS A 549 -16.78 17.02 -18.64
CA LYS A 549 -16.93 17.49 -20.01
C LYS A 549 -16.65 18.98 -20.07
N ILE A 550 -15.68 19.37 -20.87
CA ILE A 550 -15.44 20.77 -21.24
C ILE A 550 -16.52 21.11 -22.31
N GLU A 551 -17.78 21.28 -21.90
CA GLU A 551 -18.90 21.50 -22.84
C GLU A 551 -18.92 22.92 -23.41
N SER A 552 -18.21 23.88 -22.80
CA SER A 552 -18.04 25.24 -23.32
C SER A 552 -16.77 25.92 -22.79
N LEU A 553 -16.18 26.82 -23.60
CA LEU A 553 -15.06 27.71 -23.21
C LEU A 553 -15.39 28.64 -22.02
N SER A 554 -16.65 28.69 -21.57
CA SER A 554 -17.12 29.61 -20.53
C SER A 554 -16.96 29.08 -19.09
N LEU A 555 -16.75 27.78 -18.88
CA LEU A 555 -16.60 27.21 -17.53
C LEU A 555 -15.35 26.34 -17.43
N ILE A 556 -14.30 26.90 -16.80
CA ILE A 556 -13.06 26.19 -16.49
C ILE A 556 -13.24 25.49 -15.14
N PRO A 557 -13.17 24.14 -15.08
CA PRO A 557 -13.24 23.44 -13.81
C PRO A 557 -12.00 23.70 -12.96
N GLN A 558 -12.20 23.82 -11.65
CA GLN A 558 -11.14 24.18 -10.72
C GLN A 558 -10.89 23.07 -9.70
N VAL A 559 -9.65 22.62 -9.61
CA VAL A 559 -9.26 21.47 -8.79
C VAL A 559 -8.26 21.91 -7.73
N TYR A 560 -8.55 21.59 -6.47
CA TYR A 560 -7.70 21.94 -5.33
C TYR A 560 -7.18 20.69 -4.64
N PHE A 561 -5.88 20.49 -4.67
CA PHE A 561 -5.22 19.33 -4.06
C PHE A 561 -4.67 19.71 -2.68
N ILE A 562 -5.09 18.99 -1.65
CA ILE A 562 -4.60 19.14 -0.27
C ILE A 562 -3.78 17.90 0.05
N LEU A 563 -2.48 18.06 0.25
CA LEU A 563 -1.55 16.94 0.36
C LEU A 563 -0.70 17.13 1.63
N ASP A 564 -0.68 16.16 2.54
CA ASP A 564 0.23 16.26 3.69
C ASP A 564 1.69 16.28 3.24
N ASN A 565 2.00 15.58 2.14
CA ASN A 565 3.30 15.61 1.49
C ASN A 565 3.15 15.73 -0.03
N MET A 566 3.66 16.81 -0.61
CA MET A 566 3.67 16.98 -2.07
C MET A 566 4.94 16.38 -2.68
N THR A 567 4.81 15.21 -3.30
CA THR A 567 5.94 14.45 -3.88
C THR A 567 5.95 14.51 -5.41
N ILE A 568 4.78 14.49 -6.03
CA ILE A 568 4.57 14.46 -7.48
C ILE A 568 3.49 15.49 -7.85
N PRO A 569 3.67 16.26 -8.93
CA PRO A 569 2.67 17.22 -9.37
C PRO A 569 1.55 16.52 -10.14
N PHE A 570 0.31 16.61 -9.63
CA PHE A 570 -0.89 16.08 -10.30
C PHE A 570 -1.18 16.74 -11.66
N ASP A 571 -0.60 17.92 -11.90
CA ASP A 571 -0.62 18.63 -13.18
C ASP A 571 -0.12 17.80 -14.37
N LEU A 572 0.78 16.82 -14.12
CA LEU A 572 1.36 15.93 -15.13
C LEU A 572 0.47 14.74 -15.50
N ILE A 573 -0.68 14.56 -14.87
CA ILE A 573 -1.62 13.49 -15.25
C ILE A 573 -2.07 13.69 -16.70
N TYR A 574 -2.10 12.60 -17.47
CA TYR A 574 -2.50 12.61 -18.88
C TYR A 574 -3.65 11.62 -19.14
N ASP A 575 -4.82 12.16 -19.48
CA ASP A 575 -6.03 11.43 -19.87
C ASP A 575 -6.47 11.90 -21.27
N ASN A 576 -5.67 11.56 -22.28
CA ASN A 576 -5.73 12.08 -23.66
C ASN A 576 -5.24 13.53 -23.83
N ASN A 577 -5.15 14.31 -22.75
CA ASN A 577 -4.43 15.58 -22.71
C ASN A 577 -3.97 15.84 -21.26
N PHE A 578 -2.93 16.65 -21.05
CA PHE A 578 -2.43 16.91 -19.70
C PHE A 578 -3.43 17.72 -18.86
N PHE A 579 -3.58 17.37 -17.59
CA PHE A 579 -4.43 18.07 -16.63
C PHE A 579 -4.11 19.56 -16.55
N LEU A 580 -2.83 19.91 -16.59
CA LEU A 580 -2.34 21.29 -16.61
C LEU A 580 -2.88 22.16 -17.77
N LEU A 581 -3.48 21.53 -18.79
CA LEU A 581 -4.10 22.18 -19.95
C LEU A 581 -5.63 22.11 -19.96
N LYS A 582 -6.22 21.33 -19.06
CA LYS A 582 -7.67 21.15 -18.94
C LYS A 582 -8.25 21.89 -17.74
N TYR A 583 -7.53 21.88 -16.62
CA TYR A 583 -8.05 22.29 -15.32
C TYR A 583 -7.22 23.41 -14.71
N SER A 584 -7.92 24.29 -13.99
CA SER A 584 -7.29 25.29 -13.14
C SER A 584 -6.95 24.62 -11.80
N SER A 585 -5.68 24.32 -11.55
CA SER A 585 -5.23 23.61 -10.37
C SER A 585 -4.56 24.52 -9.33
N GLY A 586 -4.70 24.15 -8.05
CA GLY A 586 -3.97 24.73 -6.93
C GLY A 586 -3.66 23.69 -5.87
N PHE A 587 -2.64 23.95 -5.06
CA PHE A 587 -2.13 23.00 -4.07
C PHE A 587 -2.09 23.60 -2.66
N LYS A 588 -2.21 22.74 -1.66
CA LYS A 588 -1.94 23.08 -0.26
C LYS A 588 -1.28 21.92 0.45
N THR A 589 -0.32 22.25 1.30
CA THR A 589 0.29 21.32 2.23
C THR A 589 -0.31 21.47 3.62
N GLY A 590 -0.51 20.34 4.31
CA GLY A 590 -0.99 20.29 5.70
C GLY A 590 -2.46 19.87 5.90
N GLU A 591 -2.82 19.66 7.15
CA GLU A 591 -4.11 19.06 7.55
C GLU A 591 -5.23 20.10 7.65
N ILE A 592 -6.06 20.22 6.59
CA ILE A 592 -7.29 21.02 6.64
C ILE A 592 -8.52 20.14 6.51
N THR A 593 -9.60 20.53 7.21
CA THR A 593 -10.92 19.91 7.08
C THR A 593 -11.57 20.36 5.78
N LEU A 594 -12.06 19.39 4.99
CA LEU A 594 -12.71 19.66 3.70
C LEU A 594 -13.90 20.63 3.82
N GLY A 595 -14.61 20.60 4.95
CA GLY A 595 -15.75 21.45 5.25
C GLY A 595 -15.43 22.94 5.42
N GLY A 596 -14.20 23.28 5.86
CA GLY A 596 -13.79 24.65 6.19
C GLY A 596 -13.37 25.51 4.99
N ILE A 597 -13.34 24.95 3.78
CA ILE A 597 -12.93 25.67 2.57
C ILE A 597 -14.17 26.29 1.92
N THR A 598 -14.22 27.62 1.92
CA THR A 598 -15.25 28.40 1.21
C THR A 598 -14.87 28.52 -0.26
N PHE A 599 -15.82 28.21 -1.14
CA PHE A 599 -15.71 28.52 -2.55
C PHE A 599 -16.15 29.97 -2.74
N GLU A 600 -15.26 30.84 -3.20
CA GLU A 600 -15.68 32.19 -3.57
C GLU A 600 -16.61 32.07 -4.78
N GLN A 601 -17.83 32.60 -4.67
CA GLN A 601 -18.75 32.65 -5.79
C GLN A 601 -18.20 33.63 -6.83
N TYR A 602 -17.69 33.09 -7.93
CA TYR A 602 -17.56 33.87 -9.16
C TYR A 602 -18.97 34.32 -9.56
N LEU A 603 -19.25 35.61 -9.46
CA LEU A 603 -20.41 36.27 -10.04
C LEU A 603 -20.01 36.67 -11.47
N PRO A 604 -20.33 35.87 -12.50
CA PRO A 604 -20.31 36.40 -13.85
C PRO A 604 -21.42 37.46 -13.88
N ASN A 605 -21.10 38.69 -14.23
CA ASN A 605 -22.00 39.84 -14.32
C ASN A 605 -22.19 40.67 -13.04
N GLU A 606 -21.10 41.10 -12.40
CA GLU A 606 -21.11 42.54 -12.11
C GLU A 606 -21.04 43.25 -13.48
N PRO A 607 -21.93 44.21 -13.78
CA PRO A 607 -21.76 45.04 -14.97
C PRO A 607 -20.34 45.64 -14.94
N PRO A 608 -19.77 46.06 -16.09
CA PRO A 608 -18.54 46.84 -16.09
C PRO A 608 -18.84 48.22 -15.46
N SER A 609 -19.13 48.24 -14.17
CA SER A 609 -19.25 49.43 -13.35
C SER A 609 -17.83 49.92 -13.18
N GLU A 610 -17.41 50.75 -14.13
CA GLU A 610 -16.13 51.44 -14.21
C GLU A 610 -14.94 50.49 -14.08
N LEU A 611 -14.21 50.29 -15.18
CA LEU A 611 -12.79 49.95 -15.12
C LEU A 611 -12.08 51.08 -14.35
N LEU A 612 -12.26 51.15 -13.03
CA LEU A 612 -11.30 51.77 -12.13
C LEU A 612 -9.98 51.11 -12.53
N GLU A 613 -9.03 51.92 -13.02
CA GLU A 613 -7.69 51.47 -13.37
C GLU A 613 -7.11 50.75 -12.15
N LYS A 614 -7.25 49.42 -12.10
CA LYS A 614 -6.73 48.61 -11.01
C LYS A 614 -5.22 48.60 -11.16
N LYS A 615 -4.54 49.45 -10.39
CA LYS A 615 -3.09 49.57 -10.40
C LYS A 615 -2.50 48.69 -9.29
N TYR A 616 -1.42 47.97 -9.60
CA TYR A 616 -0.76 47.07 -8.65
C TYR A 616 0.66 47.56 -8.31
N ASN A 617 0.97 47.64 -7.01
CA ASN A 617 2.34 47.79 -6.53
C ASN A 617 3.12 46.47 -6.50
N VAL A 618 4.34 46.49 -7.03
CA VAL A 618 5.22 45.32 -7.17
C VAL A 618 6.54 45.54 -6.42
N LEU A 619 6.96 44.54 -5.64
CA LEU A 619 8.27 44.47 -5.01
C LEU A 619 9.08 43.31 -5.62
N ILE A 620 10.28 43.61 -6.13
CA ILE A 620 11.20 42.61 -6.68
C ILE A 620 12.45 42.56 -5.80
N ILE A 621 12.80 41.38 -5.30
CA ILE A 621 13.90 41.14 -4.36
C ILE A 621 14.91 40.19 -4.98
N ASP A 622 16.15 40.67 -5.11
CA ASP A 622 17.31 39.89 -5.55
C ASP A 622 18.01 39.25 -4.33
N THR A 623 18.13 37.92 -4.35
CA THR A 623 18.95 37.09 -3.45
C THR A 623 19.79 36.10 -4.27
N LEU A 624 20.33 36.56 -5.39
CA LEU A 624 21.13 35.77 -6.35
C LEU A 624 22.51 35.41 -5.81
N ASN A 625 23.00 36.12 -4.79
CA ASN A 625 24.34 35.94 -4.21
C ASN A 625 25.43 36.06 -5.28
N SER A 626 25.34 37.10 -6.12
CA SER A 626 26.17 37.29 -7.31
C SER A 626 27.62 37.66 -7.02
N THR A 627 27.94 38.10 -5.81
CA THR A 627 29.30 38.48 -5.37
C THR A 627 29.81 37.70 -4.16
N SER A 628 28.94 37.16 -3.32
CA SER A 628 29.26 36.34 -2.14
C SER A 628 28.09 35.40 -1.81
N PRO A 629 28.34 34.20 -1.22
CA PRO A 629 29.61 33.72 -0.70
C PRO A 629 30.52 33.08 -1.77
N ILE A 630 31.84 33.23 -1.58
CA ILE A 630 32.91 32.71 -2.46
C ILE A 630 33.80 31.71 -1.73
N LYS A 631 34.29 30.69 -2.44
CA LYS A 631 35.28 29.72 -1.94
C LYS A 631 36.49 29.67 -2.86
N TRP A 632 37.63 29.26 -2.32
CA TRP A 632 38.80 28.95 -3.14
C TRP A 632 38.55 27.71 -3.99
N ASN A 633 38.74 27.81 -5.30
CA ASN A 633 38.67 26.70 -6.23
C ASN A 633 40.08 26.29 -6.63
N GLU A 634 40.57 25.17 -6.09
CA GLU A 634 41.92 24.67 -6.37
C GLU A 634 42.19 24.40 -7.86
N LYS A 635 41.16 23.99 -8.62
CA LYS A 635 41.32 23.72 -10.06
C LYS A 635 41.52 25.01 -10.85
N LEU A 636 40.79 26.07 -10.49
CA LEU A 636 40.84 27.37 -11.16
C LEU A 636 41.85 28.34 -10.54
N LYS A 637 42.44 27.99 -9.38
CA LYS A 637 43.37 28.82 -8.59
C LYS A 637 42.84 30.24 -8.34
N GLN A 638 41.54 30.36 -8.13
CA GLN A 638 40.86 31.63 -7.86
C GLN A 638 39.69 31.43 -6.89
N LYS A 639 39.16 32.53 -6.35
CA LYS A 639 37.92 32.49 -5.58
C LYS A 639 36.73 32.46 -6.54
N ASP A 640 35.87 31.47 -6.40
CA ASP A 640 34.63 31.31 -7.18
C ASP A 640 33.40 31.33 -6.27
N LEU A 641 32.26 31.72 -6.82
CA LEU A 641 30.97 31.66 -6.12
C LEU A 641 30.65 30.23 -5.67
N ILE A 642 30.16 30.09 -4.42
CA ILE A 642 29.74 28.79 -3.88
C ILE A 642 28.41 28.36 -4.52
N TYR A 643 27.50 29.30 -4.76
CA TYR A 643 26.13 29.05 -5.22
C TYR A 643 25.78 29.89 -6.47
N PRO A 644 26.42 29.64 -7.63
CA PRO A 644 26.16 30.44 -8.82
C PRO A 644 24.71 30.25 -9.31
N PHE A 645 24.05 31.34 -9.70
CA PHE A 645 22.74 31.32 -10.36
C PHE A 645 22.72 32.16 -11.66
N PRO A 646 23.44 31.76 -12.72
CA PRO A 646 23.61 32.59 -13.91
C PRO A 646 22.30 32.93 -14.63
N THR A 647 21.36 31.97 -14.69
CA THR A 647 20.04 32.17 -15.29
C THR A 647 19.15 33.11 -14.48
N GLY A 648 19.38 33.21 -13.15
CA GLY A 648 18.61 34.08 -12.28
C GLY A 648 18.81 35.58 -12.58
N ALA A 649 20.00 36.00 -13.01
CA ALA A 649 20.24 37.39 -13.43
C ALA A 649 19.44 37.77 -14.68
N ASN A 650 19.38 36.88 -15.67
CA ASN A 650 18.55 37.07 -16.87
C ASN A 650 17.06 37.12 -16.52
N GLU A 651 16.66 36.31 -15.56
CA GLU A 651 15.28 36.23 -15.09
C GLU A 651 14.83 37.48 -14.34
N LEU A 652 15.69 37.98 -13.45
CA LEU A 652 15.50 39.24 -12.76
C LEU A 652 15.31 40.40 -13.73
N ASN A 653 16.20 40.52 -14.73
CA ASN A 653 16.09 41.56 -15.75
C ASN A 653 14.80 41.44 -16.58
N ASN A 654 14.37 40.21 -16.88
CA ASN A 654 13.13 39.99 -17.62
C ASN A 654 11.91 40.45 -16.82
N LEU A 655 11.83 40.13 -15.52
CA LEU A 655 10.73 40.57 -14.65
C LEU A 655 10.68 42.10 -14.52
N ILE A 656 11.83 42.75 -14.30
CA ILE A 656 11.91 44.21 -14.21
C ILE A 656 11.40 44.86 -15.49
N ASN A 657 11.87 44.39 -16.64
CA ASN A 657 11.44 44.90 -17.95
C ASN A 657 9.96 44.62 -18.22
N PHE A 658 9.44 43.47 -17.77
CA PHE A 658 8.03 43.14 -17.93
C PHE A 658 7.16 44.12 -17.16
N PHE A 659 7.40 44.32 -15.86
CA PHE A 659 6.54 45.18 -15.06
C PHE A 659 6.69 46.67 -15.40
N ASN A 660 7.90 47.15 -15.73
CA ASN A 660 8.14 48.56 -16.05
C ASN A 660 7.35 49.06 -17.27
N ASN A 661 6.95 48.14 -18.16
CA ASN A 661 6.28 48.47 -19.42
C ASN A 661 4.78 48.14 -19.37
N ARG A 662 4.15 48.21 -18.20
CA ARG A 662 2.74 47.82 -17.99
C ARG A 662 1.93 48.93 -17.35
N ASP A 663 0.82 49.26 -17.99
CA ASP A 663 -0.11 50.28 -17.51
C ASP A 663 -0.86 49.83 -16.24
N GLU A 664 -0.95 48.52 -16.00
CA GLU A 664 -1.61 47.96 -14.81
C GLU A 664 -0.75 48.06 -13.54
N VAL A 665 0.50 48.49 -13.65
CA VAL A 665 1.44 48.60 -12.53
C VAL A 665 1.58 50.07 -12.10
N ASP A 666 1.30 50.38 -10.83
CA ASP A 666 1.45 51.75 -10.30
C ASP A 666 2.93 52.06 -10.02
N GLN A 667 3.51 51.24 -9.16
CA GLN A 667 4.86 51.41 -8.65
C GLN A 667 5.60 50.09 -8.60
N ILE A 668 6.87 50.13 -9.03
CA ILE A 668 7.80 49.02 -8.93
C ILE A 668 8.93 49.43 -8.00
N THR A 669 9.12 48.65 -6.95
CA THR A 669 10.30 48.77 -6.07
C THR A 669 11.22 47.59 -6.34
N THR A 670 12.49 47.85 -6.64
CA THR A 670 13.50 46.82 -6.88
C THR A 670 14.60 46.90 -5.83
N LEU A 671 14.83 45.81 -5.10
CA LEU A 671 15.92 45.65 -4.15
C LEU A 671 17.00 44.80 -4.81
N LEU A 672 18.02 45.45 -5.39
CA LEU A 672 19.07 44.82 -6.20
C LEU A 672 20.47 45.04 -5.60
N GLY A 673 21.34 44.04 -5.71
CA GLY A 673 22.74 44.19 -5.34
C GLY A 673 22.91 44.77 -3.91
N PRO A 674 23.69 45.85 -3.73
CA PRO A 674 23.89 46.48 -2.41
C PRO A 674 22.62 47.02 -1.74
N ASN A 675 21.53 47.20 -2.48
CA ASN A 675 20.25 47.65 -1.92
C ASN A 675 19.36 46.50 -1.43
N SER A 676 19.75 45.24 -1.67
CA SER A 676 19.05 44.05 -1.19
C SER A 676 19.65 43.53 0.12
N THR A 677 19.64 44.38 1.16
CA THR A 677 20.09 44.03 2.51
C THR A 677 18.95 43.45 3.34
N ARG A 678 19.25 42.65 4.38
CA ARG A 678 18.22 42.08 5.26
C ARG A 678 17.30 43.16 5.85
N GLU A 679 17.87 44.30 6.26
CA GLU A 679 17.12 45.42 6.84
C GLU A 679 16.15 46.06 5.83
N LYS A 680 16.61 46.34 4.60
CA LYS A 680 15.76 46.93 3.56
C LYS A 680 14.65 45.97 3.12
N ILE A 681 14.99 44.68 2.93
CA ILE A 681 14.00 43.65 2.63
C ILE A 681 12.94 43.63 3.74
N SER A 682 13.35 43.58 5.01
CA SER A 682 12.43 43.52 6.14
C SER A 682 11.53 44.75 6.22
N THR A 683 12.10 45.93 5.97
CA THR A 683 11.37 47.21 5.96
C THR A 683 10.29 47.22 4.89
N HIS A 684 10.62 46.83 3.64
CA HIS A 684 9.65 46.80 2.55
C HIS A 684 8.59 45.70 2.72
N LEU A 685 8.95 44.52 3.22
CA LEU A 685 7.97 43.45 3.49
C LEU A 685 6.98 43.84 4.60
N SER A 686 7.37 44.73 5.51
CA SER A 686 6.49 45.24 6.57
C SER A 686 5.53 46.34 6.10
N GLN A 687 5.72 46.89 4.90
CA GLN A 687 4.84 47.89 4.33
C GLN A 687 3.62 47.18 3.73
N ASP A 688 2.44 47.39 4.30
CA ASP A 688 1.14 46.90 3.82
C ASP A 688 0.73 47.60 2.50
N PHE A 689 1.56 47.46 1.47
CA PHE A 689 1.55 48.27 0.26
C PHE A 689 1.68 47.45 -1.04
N TYR A 690 2.39 46.32 -1.00
CA TYR A 690 2.74 45.54 -2.19
C TYR A 690 1.75 44.40 -2.45
N HIS A 691 1.18 44.37 -3.66
CA HIS A 691 0.27 43.30 -4.09
C HIS A 691 1.00 42.08 -4.64
N ILE A 692 2.18 42.30 -5.25
CA ILE A 692 3.02 41.22 -5.81
C ILE A 692 4.42 41.36 -5.22
N ILE A 693 4.93 40.27 -4.67
CA ILE A 693 6.29 40.19 -4.13
C ILE A 693 7.01 39.06 -4.85
N ALA A 694 8.01 39.40 -5.66
CA ALA A 694 8.81 38.46 -6.43
C ALA A 694 10.22 38.30 -5.84
N PHE A 695 10.58 37.06 -5.52
CA PHE A 695 11.92 36.69 -5.08
C PHE A 695 12.66 35.98 -6.21
N VAL A 696 13.87 36.42 -6.52
CA VAL A 696 14.78 35.74 -7.45
C VAL A 696 16.08 35.43 -6.71
N GLY A 697 16.42 34.14 -6.52
CA GLY A 697 17.60 33.80 -5.72
C GLY A 697 17.77 32.36 -5.27
N ASN A 698 18.52 32.17 -4.19
CA ASN A 698 18.90 30.87 -3.63
C ASN A 698 18.19 30.59 -2.30
N ILE A 699 17.41 29.51 -2.23
CA ILE A 699 16.82 29.02 -0.99
C ILE A 699 17.72 27.94 -0.38
N PHE A 700 17.94 28.02 0.93
CA PHE A 700 18.60 26.99 1.73
C PHE A 700 17.55 26.29 2.59
N TYR A 701 17.23 25.05 2.24
CA TYR A 701 16.19 24.28 2.90
C TYR A 701 16.70 23.58 4.16
N SER A 702 16.02 23.81 5.27
CA SER A 702 16.28 23.16 6.56
C SER A 702 15.31 22.02 6.80
N LYS A 703 15.80 20.78 6.66
CA LYS A 703 14.98 19.58 6.88
C LYS A 703 14.41 19.47 8.30
N TRP A 704 15.18 19.89 9.30
CA TRP A 704 14.77 19.81 10.71
C TRP A 704 13.75 20.88 11.09
N SER A 705 13.72 21.99 10.36
CA SER A 705 12.78 23.07 10.57
C SER A 705 12.50 23.77 9.24
N PRO A 706 11.57 23.26 8.41
CA PRO A 706 11.28 23.82 7.09
C PRO A 706 10.94 25.32 7.14
N LYS A 707 10.25 25.77 8.19
CA LYS A 707 9.96 27.19 8.49
C LYS A 707 11.18 28.07 8.65
N ASP A 708 12.32 27.51 9.05
CA ASP A 708 13.60 28.21 9.22
C ASP A 708 14.53 27.99 8.03
N SER A 709 14.01 27.45 6.93
CA SER A 709 14.66 27.62 5.63
C SER A 709 14.85 29.12 5.36
N TYR A 710 15.84 29.47 4.55
CA TYR A 710 16.25 30.86 4.44
C TYR A 710 16.80 31.25 3.07
N LEU A 711 16.83 32.57 2.85
CA LEU A 711 17.56 33.23 1.77
C LEU A 711 18.78 33.94 2.38
N ILE A 712 19.85 34.07 1.60
CA ILE A 712 21.01 34.90 1.97
C ILE A 712 20.87 36.23 1.22
N ALA A 713 20.70 37.32 1.96
CA ALA A 713 20.68 38.67 1.41
C ALA A 713 22.07 39.10 0.91
N ASN A 714 22.16 40.19 0.16
CA ASN A 714 23.42 40.61 -0.47
C ASN A 714 24.44 41.23 0.51
N ASP A 715 24.03 41.48 1.76
CA ASP A 715 24.89 41.78 2.91
C ASP A 715 25.40 40.52 3.64
N ASN A 716 25.11 39.32 3.11
CA ASN A 716 25.36 38.00 3.71
C ASN A 716 24.58 37.70 5.00
N GLU A 717 23.59 38.53 5.34
CA GLU A 717 22.67 38.24 6.44
C GLU A 717 21.57 37.28 6.00
N ILE A 718 21.04 36.52 6.96
CA ILE A 718 20.04 35.48 6.71
C ILE A 718 18.65 36.06 6.95
N ILE A 719 17.73 35.85 6.00
CA ILE A 719 16.29 36.08 6.19
C ILE A 719 15.54 34.76 6.10
N THR A 720 14.83 34.39 7.18
CA THR A 720 14.12 33.11 7.25
C THR A 720 12.70 33.22 6.69
N PHE A 721 12.16 32.12 6.19
CA PHE A 721 10.77 32.08 5.72
C PHE A 721 9.76 32.38 6.85
N ARG A 722 10.05 31.96 8.08
CA ARG A 722 9.30 32.36 9.29
C ARG A 722 9.25 33.88 9.46
N GLU A 723 10.39 34.55 9.27
CA GLU A 723 10.49 36.01 9.36
C GLU A 723 9.72 36.69 8.23
N ILE A 724 9.89 36.23 6.98
CA ILE A 724 9.13 36.73 5.82
C ILE A 724 7.62 36.65 6.09
N ASN A 725 7.14 35.48 6.52
CA ASN A 725 5.72 35.27 6.83
C ASN A 725 5.25 36.25 7.92
N LYS A 726 5.99 36.38 9.03
CA LYS A 726 5.65 37.31 10.11
C LYS A 726 5.57 38.76 9.62
N LEU A 727 6.47 39.19 8.73
CA LEU A 727 6.53 40.55 8.22
C LEU A 727 5.36 40.88 7.30
N ILE A 728 4.92 39.93 6.46
CA ILE A 728 3.81 40.13 5.51
C ILE A 728 2.43 39.89 6.14
N THR A 729 2.33 39.10 7.23
CA THR A 729 1.04 38.77 7.87
C THR A 729 0.77 39.56 9.15
N GLN A 730 1.14 40.85 9.17
CA GLN A 730 0.94 41.68 10.35
C GLN A 730 -0.55 41.85 10.70
N VAL A 731 -0.83 42.01 11.99
CA VAL A 731 -2.19 42.21 12.49
C VAL A 731 -2.73 43.54 11.95
N GLY A 732 -3.87 43.50 11.25
CA GLY A 732 -4.51 44.68 10.66
C GLY A 732 -4.15 45.01 9.21
N SER A 733 -3.23 44.25 8.59
CA SER A 733 -2.90 44.38 7.17
C SER A 733 -4.14 44.15 6.28
N LYS A 734 -4.34 45.05 5.31
CA LYS A 734 -5.42 45.04 4.33
C LYS A 734 -4.99 44.46 2.99
N VAL A 735 -3.70 44.51 2.67
CA VAL A 735 -3.15 43.98 1.42
C VAL A 735 -2.73 42.52 1.61
N HIS A 736 -3.18 41.65 0.72
CA HIS A 736 -2.79 40.24 0.73
C HIS A 736 -1.87 39.95 -0.47
N PRO A 737 -0.54 39.89 -0.28
CA PRO A 737 0.38 39.77 -1.40
C PRO A 737 0.27 38.39 -2.08
N PHE A 738 0.49 38.38 -3.39
CA PHE A 738 0.86 37.18 -4.14
C PHE A 738 2.39 37.05 -4.13
N LEU A 739 2.88 35.89 -3.67
CA LEU A 739 4.31 35.63 -3.57
C LEU A 739 4.77 34.81 -4.78
N PHE A 740 5.83 35.25 -5.44
CA PHE A 740 6.39 34.58 -6.60
C PHE A 740 7.86 34.24 -6.35
N PHE A 741 8.20 32.95 -6.31
CA PHE A 741 9.55 32.47 -6.00
C PHE A 741 10.19 31.84 -7.24
N ASN A 742 11.12 32.59 -7.84
CA ASN A 742 11.98 32.11 -8.91
C ASN A 742 13.35 31.78 -8.37
N THR A 743 13.43 30.61 -7.75
CA THR A 743 14.58 30.24 -6.94
C THR A 743 15.17 28.90 -7.35
N GLN A 744 16.46 28.73 -7.08
CA GLN A 744 17.05 27.40 -6.94
C GLN A 744 17.20 27.06 -5.46
N THR A 745 17.08 25.78 -5.12
CA THR A 745 17.10 25.34 -3.71
C THR A 745 18.31 24.45 -3.45
N PHE A 746 18.92 24.62 -2.28
CA PHE A 746 20.04 23.85 -1.77
C PHE A 746 19.68 23.21 -0.43
N ASP A 747 20.33 22.11 -0.07
CA ASP A 747 20.37 21.66 1.32
C ASP A 747 21.32 22.52 2.16
N THR A 748 21.29 22.32 3.47
CA THR A 748 22.17 23.02 4.43
C THR A 748 23.66 22.72 4.26
N VAL A 749 24.02 21.68 3.49
CA VAL A 749 25.41 21.29 3.17
C VAL A 749 25.87 21.90 1.84
N GLY A 750 24.97 22.55 1.10
CA GLY A 750 25.23 23.23 -0.17
C GLY A 750 25.00 22.37 -1.41
N ASN A 751 24.36 21.21 -1.30
CA ASN A 751 23.97 20.41 -2.46
C ASN A 751 22.68 20.96 -3.07
N LYS A 752 22.71 21.26 -4.37
CA LYS A 752 21.53 21.72 -5.10
C LYS A 752 20.46 20.62 -5.21
N PHE A 753 19.24 20.95 -4.83
CA PHE A 753 18.08 20.12 -5.12
C PHE A 753 17.73 20.19 -6.60
N LYS A 754 17.46 19.02 -7.19
CA LYS A 754 17.08 18.89 -8.60
C LYS A 754 15.57 18.96 -8.81
N ASN A 755 14.79 18.54 -7.82
CA ASN A 755 13.35 18.76 -7.70
C ASN A 755 13.09 19.33 -6.30
N VAL A 756 12.37 20.45 -6.24
CA VAL A 756 12.14 21.19 -5.00
C VAL A 756 10.71 21.04 -4.49
N LEU A 757 9.84 20.28 -5.16
CA LEU A 757 8.41 20.25 -4.89
C LEU A 757 8.08 19.90 -3.43
N ARG A 758 8.68 18.83 -2.92
CA ARG A 758 8.51 18.42 -1.52
C ARG A 758 9.07 19.45 -0.54
N SER A 759 10.34 19.81 -0.70
CA SER A 759 11.01 20.75 0.20
C SER A 759 10.33 22.12 0.22
N PHE A 760 9.85 22.58 -0.93
CA PHE A 760 9.17 23.87 -1.05
C PHE A 760 7.72 23.78 -0.55
N GLY A 761 7.02 22.68 -0.76
CA GLY A 761 5.71 22.44 -0.15
C GLY A 761 5.77 22.51 1.38
N GLU A 762 6.81 21.94 2.00
CA GLU A 762 7.05 22.04 3.44
C GLU A 762 7.42 23.47 3.89
N ILE A 763 8.10 24.26 3.04
CA ILE A 763 8.36 25.69 3.32
C ILE A 763 7.05 26.49 3.26
N VAL A 764 6.20 26.24 2.26
CA VAL A 764 5.00 27.04 2.01
C VAL A 764 3.88 26.81 3.02
N GLU A 765 3.90 25.66 3.72
CA GLU A 765 2.93 25.34 4.78
C GLU A 765 2.81 26.43 5.84
N ILE A 766 3.86 27.25 6.05
CA ILE A 766 3.83 28.34 7.03
C ILE A 766 2.93 29.51 6.63
N PHE A 767 2.65 29.69 5.34
CA PHE A 767 1.93 30.86 4.84
C PHE A 767 0.42 30.66 5.01
N ASP A 768 -0.22 31.57 5.76
CA ASP A 768 -1.67 31.57 5.91
C ASP A 768 -2.33 32.04 4.60
N GLN A 769 -3.07 31.15 3.95
CA GLN A 769 -3.80 31.43 2.70
C GLN A 769 -4.93 32.47 2.86
N ASN A 770 -5.28 32.86 4.08
CA ASN A 770 -6.16 34.00 4.32
C ASN A 770 -5.40 35.33 4.31
N LYS A 771 -4.07 35.30 4.54
CA LYS A 771 -3.20 36.48 4.62
C LYS A 771 -2.34 36.69 3.38
N VAL A 772 -2.07 35.64 2.62
CA VAL A 772 -1.48 35.72 1.27
C VAL A 772 -2.50 35.32 0.23
N THR A 773 -2.42 35.90 -0.97
CA THR A 773 -3.36 35.58 -2.05
C THR A 773 -2.96 34.27 -2.72
N GLY A 774 -1.68 33.95 -2.79
CA GLY A 774 -1.16 32.68 -3.30
C GLY A 774 0.36 32.70 -3.33
N VAL A 775 0.96 31.51 -3.41
CA VAL A 775 2.41 31.36 -3.56
C VAL A 775 2.68 30.54 -4.82
N MET A 776 3.47 31.05 -5.74
CA MET A 776 3.84 30.33 -6.95
C MET A 776 5.35 30.16 -7.02
N THR A 777 5.78 28.96 -7.39
CA THR A 777 7.18 28.58 -7.47
C THR A 777 7.45 27.75 -8.71
N ARG A 778 8.73 27.60 -9.05
CA ARG A 778 9.18 26.69 -10.09
C ARG A 778 9.75 25.41 -9.47
N SER A 779 9.17 24.26 -9.82
CA SER A 779 9.64 22.93 -9.38
C SER A 779 11.01 22.55 -9.95
N TYR A 780 11.37 23.12 -11.10
CA TYR A 780 12.65 22.93 -11.79
C TYR A 780 13.28 24.28 -12.14
N PRO A 781 14.52 24.60 -11.74
CA PRO A 781 15.14 25.92 -11.96
C PRO A 781 15.63 26.10 -13.41
N LEU A 782 14.71 26.01 -14.38
CA LEU A 782 14.94 26.13 -15.82
C LEU A 782 14.41 27.49 -16.27
N PHE A 783 15.21 28.29 -16.99
CA PHE A 783 14.79 29.60 -17.52
C PHE A 783 15.13 29.71 -19.01
N ASN A 784 14.11 29.52 -19.84
CA ASN A 784 14.13 29.57 -21.30
C ASN A 784 12.97 30.44 -21.84
N GLU A 785 12.86 30.58 -23.16
CA GLU A 785 11.79 31.38 -23.80
C GLU A 785 10.37 30.91 -23.43
N GLU A 786 10.14 29.61 -23.27
CA GLU A 786 8.84 29.08 -22.85
C GLU A 786 8.49 29.52 -21.42
N THR A 787 9.44 29.41 -20.48
CA THR A 787 9.22 29.87 -19.10
C THR A 787 9.01 31.39 -19.00
N LYS A 788 9.64 32.19 -19.88
CA LYS A 788 9.40 33.65 -19.99
C LYS A 788 7.99 33.96 -20.49
N ASN A 789 7.54 33.24 -21.52
CA ASN A 789 6.19 33.39 -22.06
C ASN A 789 5.13 33.03 -21.01
N ILE A 790 5.34 31.95 -20.25
CA ILE A 790 4.41 31.54 -19.18
C ILE A 790 4.31 32.62 -18.11
N ILE A 791 5.42 33.18 -17.63
CA ILE A 791 5.40 34.29 -16.64
C ILE A 791 4.62 35.48 -17.18
N SER A 792 4.98 35.92 -18.39
CA SER A 792 4.40 37.12 -18.99
C SER A 792 2.88 36.96 -19.17
N ASN A 793 2.47 35.82 -19.73
CA ASN A 793 1.07 35.50 -19.95
C ASN A 793 0.31 35.30 -18.63
N PHE A 794 0.95 34.72 -17.62
CA PHE A 794 0.35 34.54 -16.30
C PHE A 794 -0.04 35.90 -15.69
N PHE A 795 0.89 36.85 -15.62
CA PHE A 795 0.60 38.16 -15.06
C PHE A 795 -0.39 38.97 -15.91
N LEU A 796 -0.30 38.90 -17.25
CA LEU A 796 -1.32 39.51 -18.12
C LEU A 796 -2.72 38.98 -17.85
N ASN A 797 -2.86 37.66 -17.70
CA ASN A 797 -4.13 37.04 -17.37
C ASN A 797 -4.59 37.44 -15.96
N LEU A 798 -3.68 37.51 -14.99
CA LEU A 798 -3.98 37.93 -13.62
C LEU A 798 -4.48 39.38 -13.55
N PHE A 799 -3.84 40.29 -14.28
CA PHE A 799 -4.26 41.70 -14.39
C PHE A 799 -5.60 41.87 -15.08
N SER A 800 -5.97 40.94 -15.98
CA SER A 800 -7.30 40.88 -16.58
C SER A 800 -8.41 40.34 -15.64
N ASN A 801 -8.19 40.39 -14.32
CA ASN A 801 -9.14 40.00 -13.27
C ASN A 801 -9.54 38.51 -13.32
N LYS A 802 -8.67 37.65 -13.84
CA LYS A 802 -8.84 36.20 -13.78
C LYS A 802 -8.25 35.65 -12.48
N SER A 803 -8.78 34.52 -12.02
CA SER A 803 -8.21 33.85 -10.85
C SER A 803 -6.80 33.34 -11.13
N GLN A 804 -6.03 33.11 -10.07
CA GLN A 804 -4.64 32.63 -10.20
C GLN A 804 -4.56 31.31 -10.97
N GLY A 805 -5.45 30.36 -10.65
CA GLY A 805 -5.48 29.05 -11.32
C GLY A 805 -5.89 29.13 -12.79
N VAL A 806 -6.83 30.02 -13.14
CA VAL A 806 -7.21 30.26 -14.54
C VAL A 806 -6.07 30.96 -15.29
N SER A 807 -5.39 31.89 -14.64
CA SER A 807 -4.28 32.65 -15.23
C SER A 807 -3.10 31.74 -15.60
N ILE A 808 -2.75 30.77 -14.74
CA ILE A 808 -1.69 29.80 -15.05
C ILE A 808 -2.11 28.80 -16.13
N LEU A 809 -3.36 28.33 -16.09
CA LEU A 809 -3.91 27.44 -17.13
C LEU A 809 -3.84 28.08 -18.51
N GLN A 810 -4.34 29.31 -18.65
CA GLN A 810 -4.35 30.02 -19.93
C GLN A 810 -2.95 30.38 -20.40
N ALA A 811 -2.02 30.72 -19.48
CA ALA A 811 -0.62 30.94 -19.83
C ALA A 811 0.02 29.69 -20.44
N ARG A 812 -0.27 28.50 -19.88
CA ARG A 812 0.16 27.20 -20.41
C ARG A 812 -0.46 26.92 -21.79
N GLN A 813 -1.77 27.12 -21.94
CA GLN A 813 -2.49 26.91 -23.21
C GLN A 813 -1.95 27.83 -24.32
N GLN A 814 -1.73 29.12 -24.03
CA GLN A 814 -1.17 30.10 -24.97
C GLN A 814 0.26 29.71 -25.39
N CYS A 815 1.09 29.27 -24.45
CA CYS A 815 2.45 28.82 -24.75
C CYS A 815 2.44 27.60 -25.68
N ILE A 816 1.52 26.65 -25.48
CA ILE A 816 1.39 25.48 -26.35
C ILE A 816 0.80 25.83 -27.71
N SER A 817 -0.21 26.70 -27.79
CA SER A 817 -0.81 27.14 -29.06
C SER A 817 0.23 27.75 -29.98
N LYS A 818 1.00 28.72 -29.47
CA LYS A 818 2.08 29.38 -30.21
C LYS A 818 3.09 28.37 -30.75
N ARG A 819 3.37 27.32 -29.99
CA ARG A 819 4.29 26.27 -30.41
C ARG A 819 3.70 25.38 -31.50
N LEU A 820 2.41 25.04 -31.42
CA LEU A 820 1.74 24.28 -32.46
C LEU A 820 1.72 25.06 -33.78
N GLU A 821 1.55 26.37 -33.72
CA GLU A 821 1.69 27.29 -34.85
C GLU A 821 3.13 27.25 -35.42
N ASP A 822 4.15 27.44 -34.56
CA ASP A 822 5.57 27.36 -34.96
C ASP A 822 5.95 26.00 -35.60
N LEU A 823 5.34 24.90 -35.15
CA LEU A 823 5.57 23.55 -35.67
C LEU A 823 4.87 23.31 -37.00
N ALA A 824 3.67 23.86 -37.19
CA ALA A 824 2.95 23.82 -38.45
C ALA A 824 3.72 24.57 -39.56
N GLU A 825 4.39 25.66 -39.21
CA GLU A 825 5.22 26.44 -40.15
C GLU A 825 6.57 25.78 -40.48
N LYS A 826 7.16 24.99 -39.56
CA LYS A 826 8.54 24.50 -39.68
C LYS A 826 8.72 23.03 -40.10
N GLY A 827 7.64 22.27 -40.26
CA GLY A 827 7.68 20.89 -40.75
C GLY A 827 8.42 19.92 -39.82
N ASN A 828 7.64 19.11 -39.08
CA ASN A 828 8.07 17.93 -38.31
C ASN A 828 9.34 18.09 -37.43
N ILE A 829 9.25 18.94 -36.40
CA ILE A 829 10.19 18.93 -35.27
C ILE A 829 9.58 18.08 -34.15
N LYS A 830 10.29 17.03 -33.70
CA LYS A 830 9.88 16.23 -32.53
C LYS A 830 9.75 17.13 -31.29
N ILE A 831 8.65 16.98 -30.54
CA ILE A 831 8.44 17.70 -29.28
C ILE A 831 9.51 17.25 -28.27
N ASP A 832 10.37 18.18 -27.84
CA ASP A 832 11.40 17.93 -26.83
C ASP A 832 10.78 17.75 -25.43
N LEU A 833 11.22 16.75 -24.67
CA LEU A 833 10.80 16.54 -23.29
C LEU A 833 11.15 17.75 -22.40
N ARG A 834 12.26 18.45 -22.67
CA ARG A 834 12.68 19.65 -21.90
C ARG A 834 11.71 20.81 -21.99
N SER A 835 10.90 20.81 -23.02
CA SER A 835 10.02 21.91 -23.33
C SER A 835 8.60 21.74 -22.76
N ILE A 836 8.13 20.51 -22.56
CA ILE A 836 6.93 20.26 -21.73
C ILE A 836 7.26 20.42 -20.23
N LEU A 837 8.51 20.14 -19.85
CA LEU A 837 9.03 20.45 -18.51
C LEU A 837 8.89 21.94 -18.16
N ALA A 838 9.20 22.84 -19.09
CA ALA A 838 9.01 24.28 -18.87
C ALA A 838 7.54 24.62 -18.59
N VAL A 839 6.61 24.04 -19.34
CA VAL A 839 5.16 24.26 -19.20
C VAL A 839 4.60 23.76 -17.86
N SER A 840 5.11 22.62 -17.38
CA SER A 840 4.69 22.00 -16.11
C SER A 840 5.46 22.50 -14.88
N SER A 841 6.50 23.32 -15.08
CA SER A 841 7.42 23.69 -14.00
C SER A 841 6.81 24.58 -12.93
N TYR A 842 5.83 25.43 -13.27
CA TYR A 842 5.22 26.34 -12.30
C TYR A 842 4.09 25.67 -11.53
N ILE A 843 4.11 25.79 -10.20
CA ILE A 843 3.13 25.21 -9.30
C ILE A 843 2.52 26.34 -8.46
N LEU A 844 1.19 26.36 -8.36
CA LEU A 844 0.44 27.29 -7.54
C LEU A 844 0.09 26.64 -6.19
N PHE A 845 0.65 27.16 -5.10
CA PHE A 845 0.23 26.88 -3.74
C PHE A 845 -0.78 27.92 -3.28
N GLY A 846 -2.06 27.58 -3.33
CA GLY A 846 -3.16 28.51 -3.11
C GLY A 846 -4.47 27.99 -3.68
N GLN A 847 -5.57 28.62 -3.29
CA GLN A 847 -6.88 28.30 -3.84
C GLN A 847 -6.94 28.79 -5.30
N PRO A 848 -7.25 27.92 -6.29
CA PRO A 848 -7.18 28.29 -7.70
C PRO A 848 -8.20 29.35 -8.14
N TRP A 849 -9.30 29.52 -7.38
CA TRP A 849 -10.35 30.52 -7.65
C TRP A 849 -10.06 31.91 -7.06
N LYS A 850 -8.99 32.07 -6.27
CA LYS A 850 -8.71 33.35 -5.62
C LYS A 850 -8.19 34.37 -6.63
N ASN A 851 -8.76 35.57 -6.61
CA ASN A 851 -8.35 36.69 -7.45
C ASN A 851 -7.32 37.56 -6.74
N LEU A 852 -6.42 38.20 -7.48
CA LEU A 852 -5.58 39.26 -6.95
C LEU A 852 -6.46 40.51 -6.74
N LYS A 853 -6.49 41.03 -5.52
CA LYS A 853 -7.20 42.27 -5.19
C LYS A 853 -6.18 43.42 -5.16
N PRO A 854 -6.42 44.53 -5.86
CA PRO A 854 -5.62 45.76 -5.75
C PRO A 854 -5.94 46.53 -4.47
#